data_AF-A0A928RLD6-F1
#
_entry.id   AF-A0A928RLD6-F1
#
_cell.length_a   1.000
_cell.length_b   1.000
_cell.length_c   1.000
_cell.angle_alpha   90.00
_cell.angle_beta   90.00
_cell.angle_gamma   90.00
#
_symmetry.space_group_name_H-M   'P 1'
#
loop_
_entity.id
_entity.type
_entity.pdbx_description
1 polymer ?
#
loop_
_entity_poly.entity_id
_entity_poly.type
_entity_poly.pdbx_seq_one_letter_code
_entity_poly.pdbx_strand_id
1 'polypeptide(L)'
;MNKLIEKVINNKKIFIIVICVLCLIIVGSSVGIVFLLKNASESAAPKTGEDKIILTADFDKDDCGFVTSAWDNDNTTFGYTPIDGRENSGCLRVSNFGKNDARYEISLDVEENSYYKISGWIKTEGIEETENVRGANISILNNFEEYEFVYGTQDWTYIEYYGQTAKNQSSLALALRVGFYSGDNVGTAWFDDVAVSQVSKLPEDAVCLDFKETLNSSSGDTEESDEFALDENFYNDLTKVVVILSVFVLLAFVIAYRFARAYDGFGRKKPLSTPCGEKMSVAKALIAIFTIGVIVRIVLALTPLQCSVDVNIFKYWGDQIVAGGFTETYNTLRDSIDYPPLYVYVLFLASSIKDLFGWFAYQGIIYSFLLKLTPIIADCIIGVMLYKFCDKKMSPEWRAFAVASWMFNPIVIIDSAVWGQVDSVLTLFVLLTLYYGLKKKFFVSGLWFGLGVMLKPQAIIISPIIFFMLLKYFIEEKDAVAKKAACLGYTVLGFITGTVVPCLPFMFKMGSVQTELFSKTFNVPWILSLFIGTANHYSYASVNSLNFWYLLGKNWVKDSEEIWNISLLTWGMAAIVIICVIIWVFYLKYRNKNYMPYVFAGVLYLCVTMFGPRMHERYFFPAVAFFAVAYILSNNRIWLWIYTALSAFGFLTVAEVLLDLEVGRYLEDTGAEYSRYAHYLWVGVSTYRNFIAIAMVFTAIAAVTLAILFALNVIGKDSDSDVIWKLHESKDNKGELSHEK
;
A
#
# COMPACT_ATOMS: atom_id res chain seq x y z
N MET A 1 -39.87 3.19 -15.99
CA MET A 1 -38.54 3.05 -15.38
C MET A 1 -37.50 3.99 -16.01
N ASN A 2 -37.23 3.95 -17.32
CA ASN A 2 -36.27 4.86 -17.99
C ASN A 2 -36.56 6.35 -17.75
N LYS A 3 -37.81 6.80 -17.91
CA LYS A 3 -38.23 8.18 -17.58
C LYS A 3 -38.05 8.55 -16.10
N LEU A 4 -38.06 7.58 -15.19
CA LEU A 4 -37.87 7.80 -13.75
C LEU A 4 -36.38 7.99 -13.43
N ILE A 5 -35.52 7.12 -13.98
CA ILE A 5 -34.06 7.21 -13.89
C ILE A 5 -33.58 8.55 -14.47
N GLU A 6 -34.05 8.90 -15.67
CA GLU A 6 -33.72 10.16 -16.33
C GLU A 6 -34.19 11.38 -15.52
N LYS A 7 -35.37 11.30 -14.86
CA LYS A 7 -35.90 12.37 -14.00
C LYS A 7 -35.14 12.52 -12.67
N VAL A 8 -34.61 11.42 -12.12
CA VAL A 8 -33.78 11.43 -10.90
C VAL A 8 -32.39 12.00 -11.20
N ILE A 9 -31.73 11.53 -12.27
CA ILE A 9 -30.40 11.99 -12.70
C ILE A 9 -30.40 13.49 -13.02
N ASN A 10 -31.49 14.00 -13.60
CA ASN A 10 -31.57 15.37 -14.09
C ASN A 10 -32.10 16.41 -13.07
N ASN A 11 -32.47 15.98 -11.87
CA ASN A 11 -33.01 16.90 -10.86
C ASN A 11 -31.88 17.61 -10.09
N LYS A 12 -31.76 18.92 -10.31
CA LYS A 12 -30.74 19.78 -9.66
C LYS A 12 -30.79 19.76 -8.13
N LYS A 13 -31.98 19.60 -7.54
CA LYS A 13 -32.12 19.51 -6.08
C LYS A 13 -31.60 18.16 -5.58
N ILE A 14 -31.89 17.08 -6.30
CA ILE A 14 -31.38 15.74 -5.99
C ILE A 14 -29.86 15.70 -6.13
N PHE A 15 -29.28 16.30 -7.18
CA PHE A 15 -27.82 16.41 -7.35
C PHE A 15 -27.14 17.07 -6.13
N ILE A 16 -27.67 18.22 -5.69
CA ILE A 16 -27.13 18.95 -4.54
C ILE A 16 -27.34 18.15 -3.25
N ILE A 17 -28.51 17.53 -3.06
CA ILE A 17 -28.81 16.71 -1.89
C ILE A 17 -27.87 15.50 -1.84
N VAL A 18 -27.64 14.80 -2.95
CA VAL A 18 -26.72 13.65 -3.02
C VAL A 18 -25.29 14.08 -2.69
N ILE A 19 -24.82 15.21 -3.23
CA ILE A 19 -23.50 15.72 -2.86
C ILE A 19 -23.44 16.11 -1.39
N CYS A 20 -24.41 16.85 -0.87
CA CYS A 20 -24.44 17.22 0.55
C CYS A 20 -24.51 16.00 1.47
N VAL A 21 -25.27 14.97 1.09
CA VAL A 21 -25.35 13.70 1.82
C VAL A 21 -24.03 12.95 1.72
N LEU A 22 -23.40 12.85 0.55
CA LEU A 22 -22.05 12.29 0.41
C LEU A 22 -21.03 13.08 1.23
N CYS A 23 -21.12 14.42 1.28
CA CYS A 23 -20.26 15.24 2.13
C CYS A 23 -20.48 14.94 3.61
N LEU A 24 -21.73 14.86 4.06
CA LEU A 24 -22.07 14.55 5.45
C LEU A 24 -21.66 13.11 5.82
N ILE A 25 -21.81 12.17 4.88
CA ILE A 25 -21.33 10.80 5.04
C ILE A 25 -19.81 10.83 5.12
N ILE A 26 -19.07 11.39 4.16
CA ILE A 26 -17.60 11.41 4.18
C ILE A 26 -17.09 12.08 5.45
N VAL A 27 -17.57 13.28 5.80
CA VAL A 27 -17.10 14.00 7.01
C VAL A 27 -17.49 13.26 8.28
N GLY A 28 -18.76 12.84 8.41
CA GLY A 28 -19.22 12.07 9.57
C GLY A 28 -18.53 10.72 9.69
N SER A 29 -18.16 10.11 8.58
CA SER A 29 -17.45 8.84 8.49
C SER A 29 -15.97 8.99 8.83
N SER A 30 -15.30 10.03 8.34
CA SER A 30 -13.91 10.34 8.71
C SER A 30 -13.79 10.62 10.22
N VAL A 31 -14.76 11.32 10.80
CA VAL A 31 -14.83 11.53 12.26
C VAL A 31 -15.19 10.23 13.00
N GLY A 32 -16.11 9.44 12.45
CA GLY A 32 -16.52 8.15 13.02
C GLY A 32 -15.41 7.11 13.05
N ILE A 33 -14.59 7.00 11.99
CA ILE A 33 -13.41 6.13 11.95
C ILE A 33 -12.47 6.49 13.09
N VAL A 34 -12.14 7.78 13.24
CA VAL A 34 -11.25 8.24 14.29
C VAL A 34 -11.81 7.91 15.66
N PHE A 35 -13.09 8.15 15.91
CA PHE A 35 -13.71 7.85 17.20
C PHE A 35 -13.69 6.34 17.50
N LEU A 36 -13.92 5.50 16.50
CA LEU A 36 -13.82 4.05 16.63
C LEU A 36 -12.38 3.59 16.86
N LEU A 37 -11.40 4.16 16.16
CA LEU A 37 -9.97 3.89 16.34
C LEU A 37 -9.46 4.38 17.69
N LYS A 38 -9.92 5.54 18.16
CA LYS A 38 -9.62 6.07 19.50
C LYS A 38 -10.18 5.14 20.57
N ASN A 39 -11.45 4.75 20.49
CA ASN A 39 -12.03 3.81 21.45
C ASN A 39 -11.36 2.43 21.41
N ALA A 40 -10.98 1.95 20.21
CA ALA A 40 -10.28 0.68 20.07
C ALA A 40 -8.86 0.75 20.65
N SER A 41 -8.12 1.82 20.35
CA SER A 41 -6.81 2.14 20.95
C SER A 41 -6.89 2.28 22.47
N GLU A 42 -7.85 3.03 23.00
CA GLU A 42 -8.08 3.17 24.45
C GLU A 42 -8.51 1.85 25.12
N SER A 43 -9.21 0.97 24.39
CA SER A 43 -9.54 -0.37 24.87
C SER A 43 -8.39 -1.38 24.76
N ALA A 44 -7.42 -1.10 23.88
CA ALA A 44 -6.27 -1.93 23.56
C ALA A 44 -4.99 -1.50 24.31
N ALA A 45 -4.95 -0.24 24.79
CA ALA A 45 -3.92 0.25 25.68
C ALA A 45 -3.88 -0.64 26.93
N PRO A 46 -2.72 -1.19 27.30
CA PRO A 46 -2.62 -2.07 28.44
C PRO A 46 -3.16 -1.37 29.68
N LYS A 47 -4.13 -1.99 30.34
CA LYS A 47 -4.61 -1.51 31.63
C LYS A 47 -3.43 -1.58 32.59
N THR A 48 -3.06 -0.43 33.14
CA THR A 48 -2.02 -0.31 34.15
C THR A 48 -2.28 -1.28 35.30
N GLY A 49 -1.41 -2.29 35.47
CA GLY A 49 -1.40 -3.18 36.64
C GLY A 49 -1.42 -4.70 36.40
N GLU A 50 -1.35 -5.21 35.16
CA GLU A 50 -1.16 -6.65 34.92
C GLU A 50 0.27 -6.96 34.44
N ASP A 51 0.82 -8.10 34.86
CA ASP A 51 2.15 -8.56 34.46
C ASP A 51 2.18 -8.82 32.95
N LYS A 52 3.13 -8.20 32.24
CA LYS A 52 3.24 -8.25 30.76
C LYS A 52 4.24 -9.32 30.37
N ILE A 53 3.83 -10.32 29.60
CA ILE A 53 4.75 -11.32 29.05
C ILE A 53 5.54 -10.68 27.91
N ILE A 54 6.87 -10.70 28.00
CA ILE A 54 7.81 -10.15 27.01
C ILE A 54 8.36 -11.26 26.11
N LEU A 55 8.68 -12.41 26.70
CA LEU A 55 9.18 -13.59 26.00
C LEU A 55 8.61 -14.85 26.64
N THR A 56 8.21 -15.81 25.82
CA THR A 56 7.99 -17.20 26.22
C THR A 56 8.55 -18.10 25.13
N ALA A 57 9.58 -18.86 25.46
CA ALA A 57 10.27 -19.76 24.56
C ALA A 57 10.28 -21.17 25.19
N ASP A 58 9.29 -21.97 24.77
CA ASP A 58 9.17 -23.42 25.08
C ASP A 58 9.99 -24.29 24.12
N PHE A 59 10.57 -23.68 23.09
CA PHE A 59 11.38 -24.29 22.04
C PHE A 59 10.75 -25.49 21.34
N ASP A 60 9.42 -25.64 21.29
CA ASP A 60 8.77 -26.72 20.53
C ASP A 60 8.92 -26.57 19.00
N LYS A 61 9.44 -25.44 18.54
CA LYS A 61 9.77 -25.13 17.14
C LYS A 61 11.17 -24.52 17.03
N ASP A 62 11.87 -24.84 15.94
CA ASP A 62 13.27 -24.44 15.67
C ASP A 62 13.46 -22.92 15.37
N ASP A 63 12.39 -22.12 15.38
CA ASP A 63 12.43 -20.68 15.04
C ASP A 63 11.97 -19.82 16.23
N CYS A 64 12.89 -19.57 17.16
CA CYS A 64 12.64 -18.82 18.40
C CYS A 64 13.34 -17.45 18.44
N GLY A 65 13.90 -16.96 17.32
CA GLY A 65 14.51 -15.63 17.22
C GLY A 65 15.89 -15.44 17.88
N PHE A 66 16.45 -16.46 18.53
CA PHE A 66 17.79 -16.41 19.12
C PHE A 66 18.90 -16.52 18.05
N VAL A 67 19.95 -15.70 18.18
CA VAL A 67 21.16 -15.76 17.34
C VAL A 67 22.34 -16.35 18.13
N THR A 68 23.23 -17.07 17.46
CA THR A 68 24.38 -17.71 18.11
C THR A 68 25.62 -16.84 18.08
N SER A 69 26.39 -16.82 19.17
CA SER A 69 27.65 -16.10 19.28
C SER A 69 28.61 -16.83 20.21
N ALA A 70 29.89 -16.88 19.85
CA ALA A 70 30.93 -17.46 20.68
C ALA A 70 32.25 -16.68 20.51
N TRP A 71 33.08 -16.65 21.55
CA TRP A 71 34.43 -16.08 21.42
C TRP A 71 35.27 -16.93 20.46
N ASP A 72 35.31 -18.24 20.66
CA ASP A 72 35.92 -19.21 19.74
C ASP A 72 34.87 -20.11 19.09
N ASN A 73 34.57 -19.85 17.80
CA ASN A 73 33.59 -20.63 17.05
C ASN A 73 34.09 -22.04 16.70
N ASP A 74 35.41 -22.26 16.63
CA ASP A 74 35.97 -23.56 16.21
C ASP A 74 35.86 -24.62 17.34
N ASN A 75 35.70 -24.17 18.58
CA ASN A 75 35.57 -25.01 19.78
C ASN A 75 34.14 -25.10 20.34
N THR A 76 33.14 -24.67 19.56
CA THR A 76 31.74 -24.59 20.02
C THR A 76 30.79 -25.23 19.03
N THR A 77 29.79 -25.93 19.53
CA THR A 77 28.63 -26.31 18.72
C THR A 77 27.32 -25.84 19.36
N PHE A 78 26.47 -25.28 18.52
CA PHE A 78 25.09 -24.92 18.84
C PHE A 78 24.17 -25.98 18.21
N GLY A 79 23.05 -26.28 18.86
CA GLY A 79 22.09 -27.24 18.34
C GLY A 79 20.71 -27.10 18.94
N TYR A 80 19.71 -27.54 18.18
CA TYR A 80 18.33 -27.66 18.62
C TYR A 80 17.97 -29.15 18.73
N THR A 81 17.27 -29.54 19.78
CA THR A 81 16.82 -30.93 19.97
C THR A 81 15.31 -30.97 20.20
N PRO A 82 14.51 -31.58 19.31
CA PRO A 82 13.05 -31.41 19.30
C PRO A 82 12.25 -32.30 20.27
N ILE A 83 12.89 -33.26 20.96
CA ILE A 83 12.20 -34.22 21.86
C ILE A 83 12.99 -34.55 23.15
N ASP A 84 14.19 -34.00 23.32
CA ASP A 84 15.04 -34.28 24.49
C ASP A 84 14.96 -33.15 25.55
N GLY A 85 14.05 -32.19 25.33
CA GLY A 85 13.67 -31.15 26.28
C GLY A 85 12.89 -31.70 27.47
N ARG A 86 12.54 -30.81 28.40
CA ARG A 86 11.76 -31.14 29.59
C ARG A 86 10.36 -31.60 29.15
N GLU A 87 9.85 -32.68 29.75
CA GLU A 87 8.54 -33.24 29.35
C GLU A 87 8.43 -33.71 27.88
N ASN A 88 9.57 -33.95 27.20
CA ASN A 88 9.70 -34.27 25.77
C ASN A 88 9.38 -33.09 24.82
N SER A 89 9.60 -31.85 25.27
CA SER A 89 9.61 -30.64 24.44
C SER A 89 10.89 -30.50 23.60
N GLY A 90 10.96 -29.45 22.79
CA GLY A 90 12.21 -29.02 22.19
C GLY A 90 13.11 -28.24 23.18
N CYS A 91 14.42 -28.19 22.94
CA CYS A 91 15.36 -27.40 23.74
C CYS A 91 16.58 -26.93 22.93
N LEU A 92 17.19 -25.82 23.33
CA LEU A 92 18.45 -25.32 22.75
C LEU A 92 19.67 -25.89 23.49
N ARG A 93 20.74 -26.20 22.75
CA ARG A 93 21.99 -26.77 23.26
C ARG A 93 23.19 -25.92 22.89
N VAL A 94 24.05 -25.66 23.86
CA VAL A 94 25.39 -25.06 23.67
C VAL A 94 26.43 -26.05 24.18
N SER A 95 27.46 -26.36 23.38
CA SER A 95 28.52 -27.30 23.75
C SER A 95 29.90 -26.73 23.46
N ASN A 96 30.69 -26.53 24.51
CA ASN A 96 32.07 -26.04 24.45
C ASN A 96 33.06 -27.21 24.61
N PHE A 97 33.90 -27.44 23.61
CA PHE A 97 34.96 -28.48 23.62
C PHE A 97 36.31 -27.96 24.14
N GLY A 98 36.44 -26.64 24.29
CA GLY A 98 37.54 -25.93 24.95
C GLY A 98 36.99 -24.78 25.79
N LYS A 99 37.80 -24.18 26.67
CA LYS A 99 37.33 -23.07 27.53
C LYS A 99 36.85 -21.93 26.64
N ASN A 100 35.57 -21.61 26.73
CA ASN A 100 34.96 -20.59 25.89
C ASN A 100 33.78 -19.89 26.59
N ASP A 101 33.37 -18.76 26.03
CA ASP A 101 32.08 -18.12 26.30
C ASP A 101 31.23 -18.20 25.02
N ALA A 102 30.21 -19.05 25.06
CA ALA A 102 29.33 -19.33 23.94
C ALA A 102 27.87 -19.21 24.35
N ARG A 103 27.04 -18.62 23.48
CA ARG A 103 25.68 -18.21 23.84
C ARG A 103 24.71 -18.10 22.67
N TYR A 104 23.45 -18.33 22.99
CA TYR A 104 22.30 -17.83 22.23
C TYR A 104 21.91 -16.46 22.77
N GLU A 105 21.62 -15.51 21.89
CA GLU A 105 21.29 -14.12 22.24
C GLU A 105 19.98 -13.70 21.60
N ILE A 106 19.16 -12.91 22.31
CA ILE A 106 17.98 -12.24 21.76
C ILE A 106 17.87 -10.83 22.34
N SER A 107 17.50 -9.86 21.51
CA SER A 107 17.23 -8.49 21.94
C SER A 107 15.73 -8.36 22.23
N LEU A 108 15.38 -7.90 23.43
CA LEU A 108 14.01 -7.72 23.88
C LEU A 108 13.72 -6.22 24.09
N ASP A 109 12.59 -5.75 23.58
CA ASP A 109 12.13 -4.39 23.86
C ASP A 109 11.59 -4.30 25.29
N VAL A 110 12.05 -3.31 26.04
CA VAL A 110 11.72 -3.10 27.45
C VAL A 110 11.36 -1.63 27.72
N GLU A 111 10.58 -1.40 28.76
CA GLU A 111 10.26 -0.07 29.28
C GLU A 111 11.36 0.36 30.24
N GLU A 112 11.73 1.64 30.21
CA GLU A 112 12.69 2.19 31.16
C GLU A 112 12.15 2.16 32.60
N ASN A 113 13.04 2.14 33.59
CA ASN A 113 12.71 2.19 35.03
C ASN A 113 11.68 1.13 35.49
N SER A 114 11.60 -0.02 34.81
CA SER A 114 10.58 -1.04 35.03
C SER A 114 11.16 -2.35 35.55
N TYR A 115 10.36 -3.11 36.30
CA TYR A 115 10.77 -4.40 36.87
C TYR A 115 10.44 -5.56 35.94
N TYR A 116 11.36 -6.52 35.84
CA TYR A 116 11.23 -7.71 35.03
C TYR A 116 11.60 -8.96 35.83
N LYS A 117 10.88 -10.04 35.56
CA LYS A 117 11.19 -11.40 35.99
C LYS A 117 11.75 -12.19 34.81
N ILE A 118 12.88 -12.85 35.01
CA ILE A 118 13.52 -13.74 34.04
C ILE A 118 13.59 -15.13 34.65
N SER A 119 13.19 -16.14 33.88
CA SER A 119 13.22 -17.52 34.33
C SER A 119 13.48 -18.50 33.19
N GLY A 120 13.95 -19.70 33.53
CA GLY A 120 14.10 -20.80 32.57
C GLY A 120 14.71 -22.03 33.22
N TRP A 121 14.78 -23.12 32.47
CA TRP A 121 15.40 -24.37 32.91
C TRP A 121 16.74 -24.58 32.23
N ILE A 122 17.73 -25.01 33.00
CA ILE A 122 19.07 -25.35 32.52
C ILE A 122 19.40 -26.79 32.91
N LYS A 123 19.82 -27.60 31.96
CA LYS A 123 20.44 -28.91 32.18
C LYS A 123 21.91 -28.84 31.78
N THR A 124 22.80 -29.53 32.48
CA THR A 124 24.25 -29.44 32.22
C THR A 124 24.93 -30.80 32.17
N GLU A 125 25.97 -30.91 31.37
CA GLU A 125 26.88 -32.06 31.33
C GLU A 125 28.33 -31.57 31.25
N GLY A 126 29.14 -31.98 32.22
CA GLY A 126 30.59 -31.72 32.21
C GLY A 126 31.00 -30.25 32.34
N ILE A 127 30.18 -29.39 32.95
CA ILE A 127 30.57 -27.99 33.22
C ILE A 127 31.59 -27.94 34.36
N GLU A 128 32.76 -27.33 34.15
CA GLU A 128 33.82 -27.28 35.18
C GLU A 128 33.44 -26.37 36.35
N GLU A 129 33.72 -26.82 37.57
CA GLU A 129 33.59 -26.06 38.82
C GLU A 129 34.99 -25.83 39.41
N THR A 130 35.70 -24.83 38.89
CA THR A 130 37.05 -24.45 39.34
C THR A 130 37.15 -22.97 39.68
N GLU A 131 38.26 -22.54 40.27
CA GLU A 131 38.48 -21.14 40.60
C GLU A 131 38.57 -20.29 39.30
N ASN A 132 37.75 -19.25 39.20
CA ASN A 132 37.66 -18.31 38.05
C ASN A 132 36.98 -18.84 36.76
N VAL A 133 36.15 -19.88 36.82
CA VAL A 133 35.25 -20.23 35.71
C VAL A 133 33.80 -19.90 36.06
N ARG A 134 32.96 -19.66 35.05
CA ARG A 134 31.53 -19.37 35.23
C ARG A 134 30.71 -20.44 34.51
N GLY A 135 29.71 -20.98 35.20
CA GLY A 135 28.91 -22.12 34.72
C GLY A 135 27.90 -21.75 33.63
N ALA A 136 27.00 -22.67 33.33
CA ALA A 136 25.88 -22.38 32.45
C ALA A 136 24.89 -21.41 33.13
N ASN A 137 24.35 -20.44 32.40
CA ASN A 137 23.50 -19.38 32.97
C ASN A 137 22.55 -18.76 31.94
N ILE A 138 21.52 -18.08 32.45
CA ILE A 138 20.71 -17.09 31.72
C ILE A 138 21.10 -15.72 32.28
N SER A 139 21.59 -14.83 31.43
CA SER A 139 22.10 -13.52 31.85
C SER A 139 21.80 -12.41 30.85
N ILE A 140 22.01 -11.16 31.26
CA ILE A 140 21.92 -9.99 30.38
C ILE A 140 23.30 -9.66 29.83
N LEU A 141 23.38 -9.38 28.52
CA LEU A 141 24.63 -8.95 27.89
C LEU A 141 25.05 -7.56 28.37
N ASN A 142 26.36 -7.29 28.31
CA ASN A 142 26.97 -6.03 28.73
C ASN A 142 26.65 -5.63 30.18
N ASN A 143 26.29 -6.61 31.01
CA ASN A 143 25.94 -6.45 32.42
C ASN A 143 26.74 -7.46 33.26
N PHE A 144 27.27 -7.02 34.40
CA PHE A 144 28.16 -7.80 35.26
C PHE A 144 27.57 -8.07 36.65
N GLU A 145 26.25 -8.09 36.75
CA GLU A 145 25.55 -8.49 37.97
C GLU A 145 25.86 -9.95 38.35
N GLU A 146 25.57 -10.30 39.60
CA GLU A 146 25.78 -11.66 40.11
C GLU A 146 24.64 -12.57 39.65
N TYR A 147 24.86 -13.31 38.56
CA TYR A 147 23.95 -14.35 38.07
C TYR A 147 24.18 -15.69 38.77
N GLU A 148 23.13 -16.51 38.81
CA GLU A 148 23.23 -17.91 39.22
C GLU A 148 23.88 -18.74 38.09
N PHE A 149 24.87 -19.56 38.45
CA PHE A 149 25.62 -20.40 37.52
C PHE A 149 25.44 -21.87 37.87
N VAL A 150 25.09 -22.69 36.88
CA VAL A 150 24.92 -24.14 37.01
C VAL A 150 26.20 -24.85 36.59
N TYR A 151 26.76 -25.67 37.48
CA TYR A 151 28.03 -26.39 37.29
C TYR A 151 27.86 -27.91 37.26
N GLY A 152 28.90 -28.64 36.88
CA GLY A 152 28.92 -30.10 36.90
C GLY A 152 28.02 -30.75 35.84
N THR A 153 27.55 -31.96 36.16
CA THR A 153 26.53 -32.68 35.39
C THR A 153 25.27 -32.75 36.22
N GLN A 154 24.27 -31.96 35.86
CA GLN A 154 23.01 -31.85 36.59
C GLN A 154 21.84 -31.99 35.63
N ASP A 155 20.76 -32.59 36.13
CA ASP A 155 19.48 -32.61 35.40
C ASP A 155 18.83 -31.21 35.42
N TRP A 156 17.69 -31.05 34.76
CA TRP A 156 16.98 -29.78 34.65
C TRP A 156 16.85 -29.02 35.97
N THR A 157 17.48 -27.87 36.03
CA THR A 157 17.52 -26.95 37.18
C THR A 157 16.81 -25.66 36.78
N TYR A 158 15.79 -25.26 37.56
CA TYR A 158 15.05 -24.03 37.32
C TYR A 158 15.79 -22.85 37.92
N ILE A 159 15.94 -21.79 37.13
CA ILE A 159 16.50 -20.51 37.58
C ILE A 159 15.49 -19.39 37.41
N GLU A 160 15.49 -18.46 38.35
CA GLU A 160 14.59 -17.30 38.36
C GLU A 160 15.26 -16.12 39.08
N TYR A 161 15.22 -14.95 38.46
CA TYR A 161 15.67 -13.70 39.08
C TYR A 161 14.86 -12.50 38.59
N TYR A 162 14.98 -11.39 39.33
CA TYR A 162 14.32 -10.13 39.02
C TYR A 162 15.35 -9.05 38.74
N GLY A 163 15.04 -8.11 37.86
CA GLY A 163 15.87 -6.94 37.64
C GLY A 163 15.09 -5.71 37.20
N GLN A 164 15.74 -4.57 37.26
CA GLN A 164 15.17 -3.28 36.89
C GLN A 164 15.96 -2.65 35.75
N THR A 165 15.26 -2.19 34.72
CA THR A 165 15.85 -1.40 33.63
C THR A 165 16.20 0.00 34.12
N ALA A 166 17.29 0.55 33.59
CA ALA A 166 17.70 1.92 33.90
C ALA A 166 16.81 2.95 33.17
N LYS A 167 16.96 4.22 33.55
CA LYS A 167 16.43 5.34 32.78
C LYS A 167 17.09 5.40 31.40
N ASN A 168 16.29 5.65 30.37
CA ASN A 168 16.63 5.64 28.94
C ASN A 168 17.06 4.26 28.39
N GLN A 169 16.66 3.17 29.05
CA GLN A 169 16.92 1.81 28.56
C GLN A 169 15.64 1.26 27.92
N SER A 170 15.63 1.15 26.58
CA SER A 170 14.51 0.63 25.80
C SER A 170 14.73 -0.78 25.25
N SER A 171 15.91 -1.36 25.47
CA SER A 171 16.27 -2.71 25.01
C SER A 171 17.05 -3.48 26.08
N LEU A 172 16.88 -4.79 26.09
CA LEU A 172 17.52 -5.75 26.99
C LEU A 172 17.97 -6.97 26.18
N ALA A 173 19.27 -7.23 26.13
CA ALA A 173 19.81 -8.39 25.43
C ALA A 173 19.96 -9.59 26.37
N LEU A 174 19.09 -10.59 26.22
CA LEU A 174 19.09 -11.83 27.00
C LEU A 174 20.02 -12.88 26.36
N ALA A 175 20.82 -13.56 27.17
CA ALA A 175 21.75 -14.59 26.73
C ALA A 175 21.57 -15.91 27.47
N LEU A 176 21.48 -17.01 26.73
CA LEU A 176 21.52 -18.40 27.23
C LEU A 176 22.92 -18.95 26.94
N ARG A 177 23.76 -19.18 27.96
CA ARG A 177 25.21 -19.31 27.72
C ARG A 177 25.92 -20.35 28.57
N VAL A 178 27.04 -20.86 28.04
CA VAL A 178 28.07 -21.62 28.76
C VAL A 178 29.33 -20.77 28.82
N GLY A 179 29.76 -20.43 30.04
CA GLY A 179 30.79 -19.43 30.29
C GLY A 179 30.20 -18.05 30.61
N PHE A 180 31.08 -17.10 30.88
CA PHE A 180 30.73 -15.69 31.07
C PHE A 180 31.95 -14.82 30.77
N TYR A 181 31.78 -13.51 30.66
CA TYR A 181 32.91 -12.59 30.49
C TYR A 181 33.96 -12.79 31.59
N SER A 182 35.23 -12.99 31.20
CA SER A 182 36.35 -13.32 32.11
C SER A 182 36.16 -14.60 32.92
N GLY A 183 35.35 -15.53 32.43
CA GLY A 183 34.97 -16.77 33.12
C GLY A 183 34.62 -17.90 32.16
N ASP A 184 35.47 -18.14 31.16
CA ASP A 184 35.30 -19.16 30.13
C ASP A 184 35.15 -20.57 30.71
N ASN A 185 34.33 -21.42 30.08
CA ASN A 185 34.06 -22.78 30.56
C ASN A 185 33.94 -23.80 29.43
N VAL A 186 34.08 -25.08 29.77
CA VAL A 186 33.88 -26.26 28.92
C VAL A 186 32.59 -26.97 29.33
N GLY A 187 32.10 -27.85 28.46
CA GLY A 187 30.94 -28.69 28.74
C GLY A 187 29.70 -28.29 27.94
N THR A 188 28.59 -28.96 28.22
CA THR A 188 27.35 -28.80 27.47
C THR A 188 26.23 -28.32 28.39
N ALA A 189 25.42 -27.39 27.90
CA ALA A 189 24.18 -26.98 28.55
C ALA A 189 23.01 -27.03 27.58
N TRP A 190 21.85 -27.38 28.11
CA TRP A 190 20.56 -27.31 27.44
C TRP A 190 19.65 -26.33 28.15
N PHE A 191 18.87 -25.57 27.38
CA PHE A 191 17.98 -24.53 27.87
C PHE A 191 16.56 -24.79 27.38
N ASP A 192 15.59 -24.63 28.29
CA ASP A 192 14.19 -24.89 28.02
C ASP A 192 13.27 -23.95 28.83
N ASP A 193 12.02 -23.76 28.37
CA ASP A 193 10.98 -23.01 29.07
C ASP A 193 11.43 -21.60 29.53
N VAL A 194 12.15 -20.87 28.66
CA VAL A 194 12.70 -19.54 28.97
C VAL A 194 11.62 -18.47 28.85
N ALA A 195 11.45 -17.67 29.90
CA ALA A 195 10.44 -16.63 29.95
C ALA A 195 10.99 -15.31 30.52
N VAL A 196 10.49 -14.20 29.96
CA VAL A 196 10.71 -12.85 30.47
C VAL A 196 9.35 -12.17 30.61
N SER A 197 9.07 -11.59 31.77
CA SER A 197 7.83 -10.86 32.02
C SER A 197 8.09 -9.57 32.79
N GLN A 198 7.45 -8.47 32.41
CA GLN A 198 7.40 -7.25 33.19
C GLN A 198 6.47 -7.47 34.38
N VAL A 199 6.93 -7.11 35.58
CA VAL A 199 6.15 -7.22 36.80
C VAL A 199 5.83 -5.85 37.35
N SER A 200 4.60 -5.65 37.81
CA SER A 200 4.16 -4.35 38.34
C SER A 200 4.80 -4.00 39.69
N LYS A 201 5.21 -5.02 40.45
CA LYS A 201 5.85 -4.89 41.76
C LYS A 201 6.77 -6.09 42.03
N LEU A 202 7.94 -5.83 42.61
CA LEU A 202 8.82 -6.89 43.11
C LEU A 202 8.17 -7.65 44.29
N PRO A 203 8.34 -8.98 44.36
CA PRO A 203 8.03 -9.74 45.59
C PRO A 203 8.80 -9.20 46.80
N GLU A 204 8.23 -9.30 48.00
CA GLU A 204 8.78 -8.66 49.23
C GLU A 204 10.21 -9.12 49.57
N ASP A 205 10.62 -10.32 49.15
CA ASP A 205 11.94 -10.91 49.41
C ASP A 205 12.82 -11.04 48.16
N ALA A 206 12.42 -10.49 47.01
CA ALA A 206 13.18 -10.61 45.77
C ALA A 206 14.40 -9.67 45.74
N VAL A 207 15.58 -10.22 45.40
CA VAL A 207 16.75 -9.43 45.05
C VAL A 207 16.57 -8.91 43.62
N CYS A 208 16.71 -7.59 43.44
CA CYS A 208 16.56 -6.93 42.15
C CYS A 208 17.94 -6.57 41.59
N LEU A 209 18.29 -7.14 40.44
CA LEU A 209 19.50 -6.82 39.70
C LEU A 209 19.35 -5.50 38.94
N ASP A 210 20.43 -4.74 38.76
CA ASP A 210 20.45 -3.58 37.86
C ASP A 210 20.74 -4.04 36.43
N PHE A 211 19.80 -3.85 35.50
CA PHE A 211 19.96 -4.25 34.10
C PHE A 211 20.67 -3.22 33.23
N LYS A 212 21.20 -2.16 33.82
CA LYS A 212 22.01 -1.17 33.11
C LYS A 212 23.20 -1.82 32.40
N GLU A 213 23.36 -1.51 31.11
CA GLU A 213 24.58 -1.86 30.39
C GLU A 213 25.78 -1.05 30.91
N THR A 214 26.88 -1.73 31.22
CA THR A 214 28.06 -1.15 31.87
C THR A 214 29.26 -0.97 30.92
N LEU A 215 29.19 -1.49 29.69
CA LEU A 215 30.30 -1.45 28.72
C LEU A 215 30.24 -0.30 27.68
N ASN A 216 29.14 0.47 27.62
CA ASN A 216 28.95 1.53 26.62
C ASN A 216 29.01 2.95 27.20
N SER A 217 30.02 3.27 28.02
CA SER A 217 30.33 4.67 28.38
C SER A 217 31.58 5.16 27.66
N SER A 218 31.48 5.40 26.36
CA SER A 218 32.42 6.24 25.61
C SER A 218 31.71 7.10 24.59
N SER A 219 31.62 8.39 24.93
CA SER A 219 31.57 9.57 24.05
C SER A 219 30.62 9.55 22.84
N GLY A 220 29.49 10.26 22.98
CA GLY A 220 28.65 10.72 21.89
C GLY A 220 27.53 11.57 22.49
N ASP A 221 27.30 12.74 21.91
CA ASP A 221 26.50 13.82 22.46
C ASP A 221 25.09 13.42 22.91
N THR A 222 24.56 14.16 23.87
CA THR A 222 23.13 14.22 24.20
C THR A 222 22.33 14.54 22.95
N GLU A 223 21.88 13.51 22.24
CA GLU A 223 20.70 13.60 21.39
C GLU A 223 19.51 13.32 22.30
N GLU A 224 18.71 14.36 22.54
CA GLU A 224 17.32 14.19 22.93
C GLU A 224 16.71 13.26 21.88
N SER A 225 16.47 12.02 22.26
CA SER A 225 15.53 11.16 21.57
C SER A 225 14.19 11.87 21.63
N ASP A 226 13.79 12.48 20.52
CA ASP A 226 12.41 12.89 20.30
C ASP A 226 11.55 11.64 20.46
N GLU A 227 11.06 11.48 21.69
CA GLU A 227 10.11 10.49 22.11
C GLU A 227 8.87 10.68 21.22
N PHE A 228 8.67 9.80 20.24
CA PHE A 228 7.41 9.73 19.51
C PHE A 228 6.36 9.06 20.40
N ALA A 229 6.18 9.58 21.61
CA ALA A 229 5.04 9.29 22.46
C ALA A 229 3.80 9.83 21.75
N LEU A 230 2.83 8.97 21.48
CA LEU A 230 1.53 9.39 21.01
C LEU A 230 0.82 10.19 22.11
N ASP A 231 1.01 11.50 22.10
CA ASP A 231 0.13 12.43 22.78
C ASP A 231 -1.26 12.38 22.10
N GLU A 232 -2.31 12.76 22.82
CA GLU A 232 -3.67 13.01 22.34
C GLU A 232 -3.67 13.91 21.07
N ASN A 233 -2.57 14.64 20.86
CA ASN A 233 -2.23 15.41 19.68
C ASN A 233 -2.05 14.60 18.38
N PHE A 234 -1.51 13.37 18.37
CA PHE A 234 -1.34 12.60 17.12
C PHE A 234 -2.67 12.18 16.51
N TYR A 235 -3.57 11.59 17.30
CA TYR A 235 -4.91 11.24 16.85
C TYR A 235 -5.69 12.50 16.44
N ASN A 236 -5.55 13.60 17.19
CA ASN A 236 -6.17 14.87 16.82
C ASN A 236 -5.60 15.45 15.52
N ASP A 237 -4.31 15.35 15.26
CA ASP A 237 -3.67 15.89 14.05
C ASP A 237 -3.94 15.03 12.83
N LEU A 238 -3.95 13.71 12.99
CA LEU A 238 -4.39 12.75 11.99
C LEU A 238 -5.85 12.98 11.58
N THR A 239 -6.72 13.19 12.57
CA THR A 239 -8.13 13.54 12.37
C THR A 239 -8.30 14.87 11.70
N LYS A 240 -7.57 15.90 12.16
CA LYS A 240 -7.56 17.22 11.54
C LYS A 240 -7.14 17.09 10.09
N VAL A 241 -6.06 16.38 9.76
CA VAL A 241 -5.59 16.24 8.37
C VAL A 241 -6.61 15.50 7.50
N VAL A 242 -7.14 14.35 7.94
CA VAL A 242 -8.13 13.58 7.16
C VAL A 242 -9.45 14.36 6.99
N VAL A 243 -9.93 15.03 8.04
CA VAL A 243 -11.16 15.85 7.98
C VAL A 243 -10.94 17.12 7.17
N ILE A 244 -9.81 17.82 7.36
CA ILE A 244 -9.43 19.01 6.57
C ILE A 244 -9.30 18.62 5.11
N LEU A 245 -8.64 17.52 4.76
CA LEU A 245 -8.54 17.05 3.38
C LEU A 245 -9.91 16.70 2.80
N SER A 246 -10.73 15.97 3.55
CA SER A 246 -12.09 15.62 3.13
C SER A 246 -12.93 16.88 2.87
N VAL A 247 -12.89 17.86 3.77
CA VAL A 247 -13.63 19.12 3.65
C VAL A 247 -13.07 19.99 2.53
N PHE A 248 -11.75 20.17 2.43
CA PHE A 248 -11.11 21.01 1.40
C PHE A 248 -11.34 20.46 0.00
N VAL A 249 -11.24 19.14 -0.16
CA VAL A 249 -11.44 18.48 -1.44
C VAL A 249 -12.91 18.55 -1.87
N LEU A 250 -13.85 18.33 -0.95
CA LEU A 250 -15.27 18.48 -1.23
C LEU A 250 -15.64 19.95 -1.51
N LEU A 251 -15.06 20.90 -0.77
CA LEU A 251 -15.23 22.33 -1.02
C LEU A 251 -14.67 22.69 -2.41
N ALA A 252 -13.47 22.21 -2.76
CA ALA A 252 -12.85 22.45 -4.05
C ALA A 252 -13.71 21.88 -5.18
N PHE A 253 -14.25 20.67 -5.03
CA PHE A 253 -15.13 20.06 -6.02
C PHE A 253 -16.46 20.80 -6.17
N VAL A 254 -17.11 21.18 -5.05
CA VAL A 254 -18.36 21.94 -5.04
C VAL A 254 -18.16 23.35 -5.59
N ILE A 255 -17.09 24.04 -5.19
CA ILE A 255 -16.75 25.39 -5.66
C ILE A 255 -16.42 25.33 -7.15
N ALA A 256 -15.59 24.39 -7.60
CA ALA A 256 -15.22 24.28 -9.00
C ALA A 256 -16.45 23.94 -9.88
N TYR A 257 -17.34 23.05 -9.42
CA TYR A 257 -18.60 22.75 -10.11
C TYR A 257 -19.55 23.95 -10.13
N ARG A 258 -19.73 24.65 -9.00
CA ARG A 258 -20.59 25.84 -8.91
C ARG A 258 -20.04 27.00 -9.73
N PHE A 259 -18.72 27.17 -9.77
CA PHE A 259 -18.05 28.19 -10.57
C PHE A 259 -18.26 27.94 -12.06
N ALA A 260 -17.96 26.73 -12.55
CA ALA A 260 -18.18 26.34 -13.95
C ALA A 260 -19.65 26.53 -14.36
N ARG A 261 -20.58 26.12 -13.49
CA ARG A 261 -22.03 26.24 -13.75
C ARG A 261 -22.56 27.68 -13.66
N ALA A 262 -22.07 28.47 -12.71
CA ALA A 262 -22.48 29.86 -12.55
C ALA A 262 -22.06 30.68 -13.76
N TYR A 263 -20.87 30.45 -14.30
CA TYR A 263 -20.39 31.12 -15.51
C TYR A 263 -21.20 30.75 -16.76
N ASP A 264 -21.55 29.46 -16.94
CA ASP A 264 -22.50 29.02 -17.98
C ASP A 264 -23.90 29.65 -17.81
N GLY A 265 -24.34 29.87 -16.56
CA GLY A 265 -25.59 30.55 -16.24
C GLY A 265 -25.57 32.06 -16.47
N PHE A 266 -24.45 32.72 -16.20
CA PHE A 266 -24.23 34.16 -16.47
C PHE A 266 -24.11 34.43 -17.97
N GLY A 267 -23.53 33.51 -18.75
CA GLY A 267 -23.53 33.54 -20.21
C GLY A 267 -24.92 33.49 -20.85
N ARG A 268 -25.95 32.99 -20.12
CA ARG A 268 -27.35 33.04 -20.54
C ARG A 268 -28.09 34.32 -20.16
N LYS A 269 -27.55 35.16 -19.27
CA LYS A 269 -28.25 36.32 -18.69
C LYS A 269 -27.65 37.69 -19.01
N LYS A 270 -26.53 37.78 -19.72
CA LYS A 270 -25.99 39.06 -20.18
C LYS A 270 -25.87 39.11 -21.70
N PRO A 271 -26.50 40.08 -22.40
CA PRO A 271 -26.04 40.44 -23.73
C PRO A 271 -24.58 40.90 -23.60
N LEU A 272 -23.73 40.48 -24.55
CA LEU A 272 -22.33 40.89 -24.64
C LEU A 272 -22.23 42.41 -24.84
N SER A 273 -22.28 43.19 -23.76
CA SER A 273 -21.97 44.62 -23.80
C SER A 273 -21.65 45.22 -22.42
N THR A 274 -20.89 44.52 -21.58
CA THR A 274 -20.21 45.18 -20.45
C THR A 274 -18.85 44.54 -20.19
N PRO A 275 -17.74 45.30 -20.31
CA PRO A 275 -16.41 44.80 -20.00
C PRO A 275 -16.29 44.65 -18.47
N CYS A 276 -16.42 43.41 -17.99
CA CYS A 276 -16.08 43.08 -16.61
C CYS A 276 -14.55 42.94 -16.53
N GLY A 277 -13.94 43.66 -15.59
CA GLY A 277 -12.49 43.84 -15.41
C GLY A 277 -11.65 42.57 -15.51
N GLU A 278 -10.37 42.76 -15.85
CA GLU A 278 -9.38 41.76 -16.26
C GLU A 278 -9.65 40.35 -15.73
N LYS A 279 -10.32 39.55 -16.57
CA LYS A 279 -10.58 38.14 -16.30
C LYS A 279 -9.25 37.40 -16.22
N MET A 280 -9.04 36.63 -15.15
CA MET A 280 -7.91 35.70 -15.06
C MET A 280 -7.94 34.74 -16.26
N SER A 281 -6.88 34.74 -17.07
CA SER A 281 -6.80 33.85 -18.23
C SER A 281 -6.76 32.38 -17.80
N VAL A 282 -7.22 31.45 -18.66
CA VAL A 282 -7.13 29.99 -18.41
C VAL A 282 -5.74 29.58 -17.96
N ALA A 283 -4.71 30.16 -18.57
CA ALA A 283 -3.32 29.89 -18.22
C ALA A 283 -3.03 30.26 -16.75
N LYS A 284 -3.44 31.45 -16.30
CA LYS A 284 -3.29 31.87 -14.90
C LYS A 284 -4.08 30.96 -13.94
N ALA A 285 -5.29 30.54 -14.33
CA ALA A 285 -6.11 29.61 -13.55
C ALA A 285 -5.43 28.23 -13.41
N LEU A 286 -4.91 27.69 -14.51
CA LEU A 286 -4.20 26.41 -14.52
C LEU A 286 -2.92 26.49 -13.70
N ILE A 287 -2.13 27.56 -13.82
CA ILE A 287 -0.94 27.79 -13.00
C ILE A 287 -1.34 27.78 -11.53
N ALA A 288 -2.37 28.54 -11.13
CA ALA A 288 -2.84 28.55 -9.75
C ALA A 288 -3.29 27.16 -9.27
N ILE A 289 -4.04 26.40 -10.09
CA ILE A 289 -4.48 25.03 -9.76
C ILE A 289 -3.28 24.10 -9.53
N PHE A 290 -2.30 24.10 -10.44
CA PHE A 290 -1.11 23.26 -10.29
C PHE A 290 -0.26 23.70 -9.11
N THR A 291 0.00 25.00 -8.94
CA THR A 291 0.78 25.53 -7.83
C THR A 291 0.15 25.17 -6.48
N ILE A 292 -1.15 25.42 -6.29
CA ILE A 292 -1.85 25.09 -5.04
C ILE A 292 -1.90 23.57 -4.86
N GLY A 293 -2.22 22.81 -5.91
CA GLY A 293 -2.29 21.35 -5.85
C GLY A 293 -0.95 20.68 -5.51
N VAL A 294 0.16 21.23 -5.98
CA VAL A 294 1.52 20.78 -5.65
C VAL A 294 1.90 21.19 -4.22
N ILE A 295 1.61 22.43 -3.80
CA ILE A 295 1.87 22.89 -2.42
C ILE A 295 1.12 22.00 -1.43
N VAL A 296 -0.15 21.70 -1.66
CA VAL A 296 -0.94 20.80 -0.80
C VAL A 296 -0.25 19.43 -0.69
N ARG A 297 0.20 18.85 -1.80
CA ARG A 297 0.91 17.55 -1.78
C ARG A 297 2.24 17.62 -1.06
N ILE A 298 3.04 18.67 -1.25
CA ILE A 298 4.33 18.83 -0.57
C ILE A 298 4.12 18.95 0.94
N VAL A 299 3.17 19.78 1.37
CA VAL A 299 2.84 19.95 2.80
C VAL A 299 2.44 18.61 3.42
N LEU A 300 1.59 17.83 2.74
CA LEU A 300 1.15 16.52 3.23
C LEU A 300 2.28 15.48 3.22
N ALA A 301 3.10 15.46 2.17
CA ALA A 301 4.21 14.51 2.06
C ALA A 301 5.30 14.72 3.11
N LEU A 302 5.39 15.92 3.67
CA LEU A 302 6.28 16.29 4.76
C LEU A 302 5.64 16.14 6.15
N THR A 303 4.38 15.70 6.25
CA THR A 303 3.76 15.41 7.55
C THR A 303 4.13 14.01 8.04
N PRO A 304 4.11 13.76 9.36
CA PRO A 304 4.31 12.42 9.94
C PRO A 304 3.24 11.42 9.52
N LEU A 305 2.07 11.91 9.07
CA LEU A 305 1.00 11.06 8.57
C LEU A 305 1.41 10.40 7.25
N GLN A 306 1.74 9.12 7.34
CA GLN A 306 2.10 8.27 6.20
C GLN A 306 1.73 6.81 6.49
N CYS A 307 1.79 5.95 5.47
CA CYS A 307 1.76 4.50 5.70
C CYS A 307 3.17 4.07 6.07
N SER A 308 3.47 4.01 7.37
CA SER A 308 4.82 3.72 7.80
C SER A 308 5.28 2.33 7.39
N VAL A 309 4.37 1.34 7.33
CA VAL A 309 4.64 -0.03 6.87
C VAL A 309 5.27 -0.04 5.47
N ASP A 310 4.57 0.49 4.47
CA ASP A 310 5.06 0.50 3.09
C ASP A 310 6.26 1.43 2.92
N VAL A 311 6.20 2.65 3.48
CA VAL A 311 7.26 3.64 3.30
C VAL A 311 8.58 3.17 3.91
N ASN A 312 8.56 2.51 5.07
CA ASN A 312 9.78 2.00 5.70
C ASN A 312 10.35 0.80 4.93
N ILE A 313 9.51 -0.09 4.41
CA ILE A 313 9.95 -1.18 3.52
C ILE A 313 10.60 -0.61 2.26
N PHE A 314 10.03 0.43 1.64
CA PHE A 314 10.63 1.10 0.48
C PHE A 314 11.98 1.74 0.79
N LYS A 315 12.14 2.32 1.99
CA LYS A 315 13.43 2.84 2.46
C LYS A 315 14.45 1.72 2.62
N TYR A 316 14.07 0.64 3.30
CA TYR A 316 14.91 -0.53 3.50
C TYR A 316 15.38 -1.11 2.15
N TRP A 317 14.47 -1.36 1.22
CA TRP A 317 14.84 -1.83 -0.12
C TRP A 317 15.76 -0.84 -0.83
N GLY A 318 15.44 0.45 -0.81
CA GLY A 318 16.27 1.50 -1.42
C GLY A 318 17.72 1.46 -0.93
N ASP A 319 17.91 1.33 0.38
CA ASP A 319 19.23 1.27 1.01
C ASP A 319 19.99 -0.01 0.64
N GLN A 320 19.31 -1.16 0.59
CA GLN A 320 19.90 -2.41 0.12
C GLN A 320 20.28 -2.35 -1.38
N ILE A 321 19.47 -1.68 -2.22
CA ILE A 321 19.78 -1.48 -3.64
C ILE A 321 21.03 -0.60 -3.81
N VAL A 322 21.18 0.47 -3.03
CA VAL A 322 22.37 1.34 -3.07
C VAL A 322 23.61 0.58 -2.58
N ALA A 323 23.49 -0.19 -1.49
CA ALA A 323 24.61 -0.94 -0.93
C ALA A 323 25.09 -2.09 -1.82
N GLY A 324 24.18 -2.89 -2.37
CA GLY A 324 24.51 -4.07 -3.20
C GLY A 324 24.61 -3.79 -4.70
N GLY A 325 24.09 -2.65 -5.17
CA GLY A 325 23.94 -2.33 -6.59
C GLY A 325 22.84 -3.14 -7.29
N PHE A 326 22.50 -2.74 -8.52
CA PHE A 326 21.41 -3.34 -9.29
C PHE A 326 21.61 -4.84 -9.57
N THR A 327 22.84 -5.30 -9.79
CA THR A 327 23.11 -6.71 -10.11
C THR A 327 22.82 -7.67 -8.96
N GLU A 328 22.90 -7.19 -7.71
CA GLU A 328 22.71 -8.02 -6.51
C GLU A 328 21.32 -7.85 -5.88
N THR A 329 20.60 -6.79 -6.26
CA THR A 329 19.32 -6.39 -5.64
C THR A 329 18.36 -7.56 -5.40
N TYR A 330 18.08 -8.38 -6.42
CA TYR A 330 17.11 -9.47 -6.32
C TYR A 330 17.69 -10.79 -5.79
N ASN A 331 19.00 -10.86 -5.56
CA ASN A 331 19.59 -11.94 -4.76
C ASN A 331 19.49 -11.60 -3.27
N THR A 332 19.89 -10.37 -2.89
CA THR A 332 19.83 -9.89 -1.50
C THR A 332 18.40 -9.79 -0.98
N LEU A 333 17.49 -9.26 -1.80
CA LEU A 333 16.10 -9.01 -1.40
C LEU A 333 15.14 -10.11 -1.87
N ARG A 334 15.64 -11.27 -2.31
CA ARG A 334 14.87 -12.28 -3.05
C ARG A 334 13.51 -12.62 -2.41
N ASP A 335 13.48 -12.75 -1.10
CA ASP A 335 12.29 -13.17 -0.35
C ASP A 335 11.48 -12.00 0.22
N SER A 336 11.97 -10.76 0.08
CA SER A 336 11.32 -9.55 0.61
C SER A 336 10.80 -8.61 -0.46
N ILE A 337 11.48 -8.44 -1.60
CA ILE A 337 11.07 -7.49 -2.63
C ILE A 337 9.98 -8.07 -3.54
N ASP A 338 8.84 -7.40 -3.61
CA ASP A 338 7.68 -7.81 -4.41
C ASP A 338 7.42 -6.90 -5.62
N TYR A 339 8.29 -5.92 -5.87
CA TYR A 339 8.22 -4.99 -7.01
C TYR A 339 9.10 -5.39 -8.19
N PRO A 340 8.64 -5.22 -9.44
CA PRO A 340 9.47 -5.42 -10.62
C PRO A 340 10.46 -4.27 -10.88
N PRO A 341 11.43 -4.47 -11.81
CA PRO A 341 12.62 -3.63 -11.95
C PRO A 341 12.40 -2.13 -12.12
N LEU A 342 11.29 -1.69 -12.73
CA LEU A 342 11.14 -0.26 -13.01
C LEU A 342 10.97 0.58 -11.74
N TYR A 343 10.27 0.04 -10.72
CA TYR A 343 10.12 0.76 -9.46
C TYR A 343 11.40 0.77 -8.62
N VAL A 344 12.25 -0.26 -8.76
CA VAL A 344 13.56 -0.34 -8.10
C VAL A 344 14.44 0.87 -8.42
N TYR A 345 14.40 1.41 -9.64
CA TYR A 345 15.13 2.64 -9.99
C TYR A 345 14.62 3.86 -9.23
N VAL A 346 13.33 3.93 -8.91
CA VAL A 346 12.74 5.01 -8.11
C VAL A 346 13.27 4.94 -6.68
N LEU A 347 13.30 3.74 -6.09
CA LEU A 347 13.83 3.49 -4.75
C LEU A 347 15.32 3.82 -4.67
N PHE A 348 16.10 3.37 -5.66
CA PHE A 348 17.52 3.70 -5.78
C PHE A 348 17.76 5.21 -5.85
N LEU A 349 16.99 5.93 -6.67
CA LEU A 349 17.15 7.38 -6.82
C LEU A 349 16.81 8.10 -5.52
N ALA A 350 15.72 7.73 -4.85
CA ALA A 350 15.34 8.31 -3.57
C ALA A 350 16.39 8.06 -2.49
N SER A 351 16.91 6.82 -2.40
CA SER A 351 17.98 6.46 -1.46
C SER A 351 19.28 7.21 -1.78
N SER A 352 19.71 7.22 -3.04
CA SER A 352 20.95 7.90 -3.46
C SER A 352 20.94 9.41 -3.22
N ILE A 353 19.77 10.04 -3.32
CA ILE A 353 19.62 11.49 -3.11
C ILE A 353 19.57 11.81 -1.61
N LYS A 354 19.07 10.91 -0.75
CA LYS A 354 18.89 11.18 0.69
C LYS A 354 20.21 11.59 1.35
N ASP A 355 21.32 10.95 0.96
CA ASP A 355 22.64 11.14 1.57
C ASP A 355 23.22 12.54 1.29
N LEU A 356 22.69 13.26 0.31
CA LEU A 356 23.05 14.65 0.02
C LEU A 356 22.50 15.65 1.06
N PHE A 357 21.56 15.24 1.91
CA PHE A 357 20.83 16.12 2.84
C PHE A 357 21.24 15.97 4.32
N GLY A 358 22.22 15.11 4.64
CA GLY A 358 22.80 14.99 5.98
C GLY A 358 21.75 14.72 7.08
N TRP A 359 21.76 15.50 8.16
CA TRP A 359 20.92 15.32 9.36
C TRP A 359 19.40 15.28 9.09
N PHE A 360 18.88 16.04 8.11
CA PHE A 360 17.45 15.98 7.76
C PHE A 360 17.02 14.64 7.11
N ALA A 361 17.97 13.88 6.57
CA ALA A 361 17.72 12.53 6.07
C ALA A 361 17.70 11.49 7.21
N TYR A 362 18.43 11.74 8.31
CA TYR A 362 18.44 10.90 9.51
C TYR A 362 17.05 10.83 10.17
N GLN A 363 16.32 11.95 10.16
CA GLN A 363 14.93 12.04 10.62
C GLN A 363 13.91 11.35 9.69
N GLY A 364 14.34 10.74 8.57
CA GLY A 364 13.50 9.96 7.65
C GLY A 364 12.45 10.75 6.84
N ILE A 365 12.18 12.02 7.17
CA ILE A 365 11.18 12.88 6.51
C ILE A 365 11.56 13.15 5.06
N ILE A 366 12.81 13.57 4.80
CA ILE A 366 13.29 13.85 3.44
C ILE A 366 13.26 12.58 2.59
N TYR A 367 13.65 11.43 3.14
CA TYR A 367 13.62 10.18 2.41
C TYR A 367 12.18 9.80 2.04
N SER A 368 11.25 9.90 2.98
CA SER A 368 9.81 9.66 2.74
C SER A 368 9.26 10.60 1.66
N PHE A 369 9.63 11.88 1.71
CA PHE A 369 9.25 12.87 0.70
C PHE A 369 9.80 12.53 -0.69
N LEU A 370 11.06 12.12 -0.80
CA LEU A 370 11.70 11.73 -2.07
C LEU A 370 10.99 10.53 -2.72
N LEU A 371 10.57 9.55 -1.92
CA LEU A 371 9.77 8.41 -2.40
C LEU A 371 8.40 8.86 -2.94
N LYS A 372 7.75 9.81 -2.25
CA LYS A 372 6.45 10.39 -2.62
C LYS A 372 6.51 11.34 -3.83
N LEU A 373 7.69 11.87 -4.17
CA LEU A 373 7.83 12.82 -5.27
C LEU A 373 7.44 12.21 -6.63
N THR A 374 7.79 10.95 -6.87
CA THR A 374 7.49 10.26 -8.13
C THR A 374 5.97 10.14 -8.40
N PRO A 375 5.15 9.63 -7.47
CA PRO A 375 3.70 9.62 -7.67
C PRO A 375 3.07 11.03 -7.70
N ILE A 376 3.60 12.02 -6.96
CA ILE A 376 3.16 13.43 -7.04
C ILE A 376 3.40 14.02 -8.45
N ILE A 377 4.54 13.72 -9.07
CA ILE A 377 4.82 14.14 -10.45
C ILE A 377 3.84 13.47 -11.41
N ALA A 378 3.55 12.18 -11.22
CA ALA A 378 2.57 11.48 -12.05
C ALA A 378 1.16 12.09 -11.95
N ASP A 379 0.71 12.51 -10.76
CA ASP A 379 -0.55 13.24 -10.58
C ASP A 379 -0.60 14.50 -11.45
N CYS A 380 0.48 15.28 -11.44
CA CYS A 380 0.58 16.51 -12.22
C CYS A 380 0.52 16.22 -13.73
N ILE A 381 1.23 15.19 -14.19
CA ILE A 381 1.21 14.80 -15.60
C ILE A 381 -0.19 14.33 -16.01
N ILE A 382 -0.88 13.56 -15.17
CA ILE A 382 -2.28 13.17 -15.41
C ILE A 382 -3.18 14.41 -15.49
N GLY A 383 -3.02 15.38 -14.59
CA GLY A 383 -3.73 16.67 -14.66
C GLY A 383 -3.52 17.38 -16.01
N VAL A 384 -2.27 17.40 -16.51
CA VAL A 384 -1.95 17.94 -17.86
C VAL A 384 -2.60 17.11 -18.95
N MET A 385 -2.67 15.78 -18.81
CA MET A 385 -3.36 14.91 -19.76
C MET A 385 -4.86 15.18 -19.80
N LEU A 386 -5.53 15.38 -18.65
CA LEU A 386 -6.95 15.73 -18.61
C LEU A 386 -7.22 17.06 -19.35
N TYR A 387 -6.34 18.05 -19.20
CA TYR A 387 -6.41 19.27 -20.01
C TYR A 387 -6.27 18.98 -21.51
N LYS A 388 -5.35 18.09 -21.90
CA LYS A 388 -5.17 17.67 -23.32
C LYS A 388 -6.37 16.90 -23.88
N PHE A 389 -7.13 16.19 -23.05
CA PHE A 389 -8.35 15.52 -23.46
C PHE A 389 -9.54 16.46 -23.65
N CYS A 390 -9.51 17.64 -23.03
CA CYS A 390 -10.59 18.61 -23.19
C CYS A 390 -10.68 19.11 -24.64
N ASP A 391 -11.90 19.21 -25.16
CA ASP A 391 -12.15 19.84 -26.45
C ASP A 391 -11.81 21.35 -26.36
N LYS A 392 -11.20 21.89 -27.42
CA LYS A 392 -10.93 23.33 -27.54
C LYS A 392 -12.21 24.17 -27.50
N LYS A 393 -13.36 23.59 -27.85
CA LYS A 393 -14.69 24.21 -27.75
C LYS A 393 -15.23 24.29 -26.33
N MET A 394 -14.66 23.53 -25.38
CA MET A 394 -15.03 23.65 -23.96
C MET A 394 -14.60 25.01 -23.44
N SER A 395 -15.44 25.58 -22.57
CA SER A 395 -15.09 26.85 -21.96
C SER A 395 -13.78 26.75 -21.18
N PRO A 396 -13.00 27.85 -21.13
CA PRO A 396 -11.96 28.07 -20.13
C PRO A 396 -12.20 27.44 -18.75
N GLU A 397 -13.40 27.64 -18.22
CA GLU A 397 -13.79 27.24 -16.87
C GLU A 397 -13.98 25.72 -16.76
N TRP A 398 -14.59 25.09 -17.77
CA TRP A 398 -14.75 23.62 -17.79
C TRP A 398 -13.42 22.89 -17.94
N ARG A 399 -12.47 23.47 -18.69
CA ARG A 399 -11.10 22.93 -18.79
C ARG A 399 -10.34 23.05 -17.47
N ALA A 400 -10.46 24.19 -16.80
CA ALA A 400 -9.89 24.38 -15.47
C ALA A 400 -10.54 23.43 -14.44
N PHE A 401 -11.87 23.23 -14.51
CA PHE A 401 -12.59 22.28 -13.67
C PHE A 401 -12.09 20.85 -13.86
N ALA A 402 -11.88 20.40 -15.10
CA ALA A 402 -11.39 19.06 -15.37
C ALA A 402 -10.03 18.81 -14.69
N VAL A 403 -9.10 19.76 -14.79
CA VAL A 403 -7.79 19.68 -14.12
C VAL A 403 -7.93 19.76 -12.59
N ALA A 404 -8.71 20.72 -12.09
CA ALA A 404 -8.93 20.87 -10.65
C ALA A 404 -9.57 19.63 -10.03
N SER A 405 -10.49 18.97 -10.75
CA SER A 405 -11.18 17.78 -10.27
C SER A 405 -10.22 16.66 -9.93
N TRP A 406 -9.09 16.55 -10.64
CA TRP A 406 -8.01 15.59 -10.40
C TRP A 406 -6.98 16.10 -9.41
N MET A 407 -6.50 17.33 -9.59
CA MET A 407 -5.47 17.91 -8.72
C MET A 407 -5.94 18.03 -7.27
N PHE A 408 -7.24 18.20 -7.04
CA PHE A 408 -7.84 18.25 -5.71
C PHE A 408 -8.69 17.03 -5.40
N ASN A 409 -8.46 15.89 -6.07
CA ASN A 409 -9.19 14.65 -5.79
C ASN A 409 -8.64 13.99 -4.51
N PRO A 410 -9.49 13.51 -3.57
CA PRO A 410 -9.00 13.13 -2.25
C PRO A 410 -8.29 11.78 -2.30
N ILE A 411 -8.77 10.83 -3.12
CA ILE A 411 -8.10 9.54 -3.32
C ILE A 411 -6.74 9.74 -4.00
N VAL A 412 -6.64 10.68 -4.94
CA VAL A 412 -5.36 10.99 -5.61
C VAL A 412 -4.34 11.56 -4.63
N ILE A 413 -4.77 12.47 -3.75
CA ILE A 413 -3.87 13.10 -2.76
C ILE A 413 -3.44 12.10 -1.68
N ILE A 414 -4.36 11.30 -1.14
CA ILE A 414 -4.03 10.37 -0.06
C ILE A 414 -3.11 9.24 -0.54
N ASP A 415 -3.33 8.70 -1.74
CA ASP A 415 -2.51 7.62 -2.29
C ASP A 415 -1.08 8.09 -2.58
N SER A 416 -0.92 9.26 -3.22
CA SER A 416 0.40 9.75 -3.64
C SER A 416 1.16 10.47 -2.52
N ALA A 417 0.56 11.50 -1.93
CA ALA A 417 1.25 12.43 -1.05
C ALA A 417 1.21 12.02 0.42
N VAL A 418 0.17 11.30 0.85
CA VAL A 418 0.08 10.85 2.25
C VAL A 418 0.72 9.47 2.37
N TRP A 419 0.19 8.48 1.65
CA TRP A 419 0.63 7.10 1.70
C TRP A 419 2.00 6.92 1.03
N GLY A 420 2.19 7.43 -0.19
CA GLY A 420 3.41 7.23 -0.97
C GLY A 420 3.36 6.05 -1.94
N GLN A 421 2.15 5.60 -2.26
CA GLN A 421 1.93 4.55 -3.25
C GLN A 421 2.08 5.08 -4.69
N VAL A 422 2.41 4.17 -5.60
CA VAL A 422 2.71 4.51 -7.01
C VAL A 422 1.56 4.24 -7.98
N ASP A 423 0.34 4.15 -7.49
CA ASP A 423 -0.83 3.87 -8.32
C ASP A 423 -1.11 5.00 -9.34
N SER A 424 -0.73 6.24 -9.04
CA SER A 424 -0.69 7.34 -10.03
C SER A 424 0.30 7.11 -11.16
N VAL A 425 1.47 6.51 -10.90
CA VAL A 425 2.48 6.22 -11.93
C VAL A 425 1.98 5.09 -12.83
N LEU A 426 1.42 4.03 -12.23
CA LEU A 426 0.75 2.94 -12.93
C LEU A 426 -0.36 3.49 -13.84
N THR A 427 -1.22 4.34 -13.28
CA THR A 427 -2.34 4.98 -13.97
C THR A 427 -1.88 5.81 -15.16
N LEU A 428 -0.82 6.59 -15.00
CA LEU A 428 -0.21 7.35 -16.09
C LEU A 428 0.22 6.43 -17.24
N PHE A 429 0.91 5.33 -16.94
CA PHE A 429 1.42 4.42 -17.97
C PHE A 429 0.28 3.70 -18.72
N VAL A 430 -0.76 3.24 -18.02
CA VAL A 430 -1.91 2.60 -18.67
C VAL A 430 -2.78 3.61 -19.42
N LEU A 431 -2.85 4.85 -18.97
CA LEU A 431 -3.51 5.94 -19.69
C LEU A 431 -2.76 6.33 -20.97
N LEU A 432 -1.42 6.41 -20.91
CA LEU A 432 -0.55 6.66 -22.08
C LEU A 432 -0.61 5.50 -23.07
N THR A 433 -0.65 4.27 -22.58
CA THR A 433 -0.87 3.06 -23.39
C THR A 433 -2.12 3.22 -24.24
N LEU A 434 -3.27 3.48 -23.61
CA LEU A 434 -4.54 3.61 -24.34
C LEU A 434 -4.55 4.86 -25.24
N TYR A 435 -4.04 6.00 -24.76
CA TYR A 435 -3.97 7.24 -25.53
C TYR A 435 -3.16 7.10 -26.83
N TYR A 436 -1.97 6.49 -26.78
CA TYR A 436 -1.14 6.28 -27.96
C TYR A 436 -1.68 5.17 -28.86
N GLY A 437 -2.24 4.11 -28.28
CA GLY A 437 -2.90 3.05 -29.02
C GLY A 437 -4.06 3.56 -29.87
N LEU A 438 -4.94 4.39 -29.29
CA LEU A 438 -6.06 5.02 -30.01
C LEU A 438 -5.59 6.04 -31.06
N LYS A 439 -4.40 6.63 -30.89
CA LYS A 439 -3.73 7.45 -31.90
C LYS A 439 -2.93 6.64 -32.94
N LYS A 440 -3.06 5.31 -32.94
CA LYS A 440 -2.36 4.39 -33.84
C LYS A 440 -0.82 4.46 -33.73
N LYS A 441 -0.30 4.97 -32.60
CA LYS A 441 1.14 4.97 -32.28
C LYS A 441 1.49 3.67 -31.55
N PHE A 442 1.39 2.56 -32.29
CA PHE A 442 1.43 1.19 -31.77
C PHE A 442 2.69 0.83 -30.98
N PHE A 443 3.88 1.18 -31.47
CA PHE A 443 5.12 0.95 -30.72
C PHE A 443 5.13 1.69 -29.37
N VAL A 444 4.78 2.98 -29.37
CA VAL A 444 4.75 3.80 -28.15
C VAL A 444 3.69 3.29 -27.18
N SER A 445 2.55 2.83 -27.69
CA SER A 445 1.51 2.16 -26.89
C SER A 445 2.05 0.90 -26.20
N GLY A 446 2.75 0.04 -26.95
CA GLY A 446 3.39 -1.16 -26.41
C GLY A 446 4.45 -0.82 -25.37
N LEU A 447 5.29 0.19 -25.64
CA LEU A 447 6.35 0.64 -24.72
C LEU A 447 5.80 1.04 -23.36
N TRP A 448 4.78 1.90 -23.31
CA TRP A 448 4.15 2.29 -22.04
C TRP A 448 3.47 1.12 -21.34
N PHE A 449 2.93 0.15 -22.09
CA PHE A 449 2.34 -1.04 -21.51
C PHE A 449 3.40 -1.93 -20.83
N GLY A 450 4.54 -2.16 -21.51
CA GLY A 450 5.66 -2.92 -20.95
C GLY A 450 6.26 -2.24 -19.72
N LEU A 451 6.47 -0.92 -19.77
CA LEU A 451 6.91 -0.14 -18.61
C LEU A 451 5.89 -0.21 -17.46
N GLY A 452 4.59 -0.16 -17.76
CA GLY A 452 3.51 -0.41 -16.81
C GLY A 452 3.69 -1.72 -16.05
N VAL A 453 3.87 -2.83 -16.78
CA VAL A 453 4.04 -4.16 -16.18
C VAL A 453 5.32 -4.25 -15.36
N MET A 454 6.41 -3.58 -15.78
CA MET A 454 7.67 -3.53 -15.03
C MET A 454 7.64 -2.59 -13.82
N LEU A 455 6.67 -1.67 -13.76
CA LEU A 455 6.43 -0.86 -12.57
C LEU A 455 5.61 -1.66 -11.56
N LYS A 456 4.49 -2.21 -12.03
CA LYS A 456 3.47 -2.84 -11.21
C LYS A 456 2.74 -3.90 -12.06
N PRO A 457 2.76 -5.21 -11.67
CA PRO A 457 2.11 -6.28 -12.43
C PRO A 457 0.64 -5.99 -12.79
N GLN A 458 -0.04 -5.21 -11.93
CA GLN A 458 -1.42 -4.77 -12.07
C GLN A 458 -1.69 -4.06 -13.40
N ALA A 459 -0.68 -3.50 -14.09
CA ALA A 459 -0.83 -2.92 -15.43
C ALA A 459 -1.41 -3.91 -16.44
N ILE A 460 -1.18 -5.22 -16.26
CA ILE A 460 -1.65 -6.27 -17.17
C ILE A 460 -3.18 -6.33 -17.28
N ILE A 461 -3.91 -5.78 -16.30
CA ILE A 461 -5.37 -5.70 -16.30
C ILE A 461 -5.90 -4.99 -17.55
N ILE A 462 -5.19 -4.02 -18.12
CA ILE A 462 -5.66 -3.33 -19.34
C ILE A 462 -5.54 -4.18 -20.62
N SER A 463 -4.85 -5.33 -20.58
CA SER A 463 -4.55 -6.15 -21.76
C SER A 463 -5.78 -6.53 -22.60
N PRO A 464 -6.97 -6.86 -22.06
CA PRO A 464 -8.16 -7.14 -22.88
C PRO A 464 -8.57 -5.92 -23.72
N ILE A 465 -8.46 -4.70 -23.17
CA ILE A 465 -8.79 -3.47 -23.90
C ILE A 465 -7.80 -3.22 -25.04
N ILE A 466 -6.50 -3.46 -24.82
CA ILE A 466 -5.48 -3.38 -25.88
C ILE A 466 -5.79 -4.40 -26.97
N PHE A 467 -6.08 -5.64 -26.59
CA PHE A 467 -6.43 -6.70 -27.54
C PHE A 467 -7.65 -6.31 -28.38
N PHE A 468 -8.73 -5.83 -27.77
CA PHE A 468 -9.92 -5.40 -28.52
C PHE A 468 -9.68 -4.18 -29.40
N MET A 469 -8.82 -3.24 -28.97
CA MET A 469 -8.40 -2.10 -29.78
C MET A 469 -7.63 -2.54 -31.03
N LEU A 470 -6.69 -3.49 -30.89
CA LEU A 470 -5.94 -4.05 -32.02
C LEU A 470 -6.84 -4.89 -32.93
N LEU A 471 -7.73 -5.70 -32.36
CA LEU A 471 -8.70 -6.50 -33.12
C LEU A 471 -9.63 -5.60 -33.94
N LYS A 472 -10.14 -4.51 -33.35
CA LYS A 472 -10.91 -3.49 -34.07
C LYS A 472 -10.12 -2.94 -35.26
N TYR A 473 -8.88 -2.51 -35.03
CA TYR A 473 -8.01 -1.99 -36.08
C TYR A 473 -7.84 -3.02 -37.21
N PHE A 474 -7.65 -4.30 -36.85
CA PHE A 474 -7.50 -5.38 -37.80
C PHE A 474 -8.77 -5.62 -38.64
N ILE A 475 -9.95 -5.53 -38.03
CA ILE A 475 -11.25 -5.77 -38.69
C ILE A 475 -11.68 -4.59 -39.56
N GLU A 476 -11.59 -3.35 -39.06
CA GLU A 476 -12.25 -2.19 -39.69
C GLU A 476 -11.38 -1.41 -40.66
N GLU A 477 -10.06 -1.37 -40.43
CA GLU A 477 -9.20 -0.56 -41.27
C GLU A 477 -9.08 -1.17 -42.65
N LYS A 478 -9.07 -0.33 -43.68
CA LYS A 478 -8.93 -0.76 -45.08
C LYS A 478 -7.47 -1.02 -45.48
N ASP A 479 -6.54 -0.84 -44.54
CA ASP A 479 -5.12 -1.11 -44.73
C ASP A 479 -4.84 -2.57 -45.14
N ALA A 480 -3.79 -2.79 -45.91
CA ALA A 480 -3.34 -4.13 -46.30
C ALA A 480 -3.01 -4.99 -45.07
N VAL A 481 -3.25 -6.30 -45.16
CA VAL A 481 -3.02 -7.26 -44.06
C VAL A 481 -1.57 -7.18 -43.54
N ALA A 482 -0.59 -7.01 -44.44
CA ALA A 482 0.81 -6.84 -44.05
C ALA A 482 1.05 -5.61 -43.16
N LYS A 483 0.38 -4.48 -43.45
CA LYS A 483 0.48 -3.26 -42.63
C LYS A 483 -0.19 -3.46 -41.27
N LYS A 484 -1.33 -4.16 -41.22
CA LYS A 484 -2.01 -4.52 -39.96
C LYS A 484 -1.16 -5.45 -39.10
N ALA A 485 -0.54 -6.46 -39.71
CA ALA A 485 0.40 -7.37 -39.04
C ALA A 485 1.64 -6.62 -38.54
N ALA A 486 2.20 -5.69 -39.31
CA ALA A 486 3.29 -4.84 -38.87
C ALA A 486 2.90 -3.97 -37.66
N CYS A 487 1.68 -3.42 -37.61
CA CYS A 487 1.18 -2.68 -36.45
C CYS A 487 1.11 -3.55 -35.18
N LEU A 488 0.68 -4.81 -35.30
CA LEU A 488 0.72 -5.77 -34.19
C LEU A 488 2.17 -6.03 -33.78
N GLY A 489 3.06 -6.31 -34.74
CA GLY A 489 4.49 -6.51 -34.51
C GLY A 489 5.14 -5.33 -33.81
N TYR A 490 4.83 -4.09 -34.19
CA TYR A 490 5.32 -2.89 -33.52
C TYR A 490 4.79 -2.75 -32.09
N THR A 491 3.53 -3.11 -31.84
CA THR A 491 2.98 -3.10 -30.47
C THR A 491 3.72 -4.10 -29.59
N VAL A 492 3.94 -5.33 -30.09
CA VAL A 492 4.68 -6.38 -29.37
C VAL A 492 6.13 -5.98 -29.15
N LEU A 493 6.80 -5.42 -30.16
CA LEU A 493 8.18 -4.94 -30.04
C LEU A 493 8.31 -3.81 -29.01
N GLY A 494 7.35 -2.88 -29.01
CA GLY A 494 7.28 -1.83 -27.98
C GLY A 494 7.13 -2.43 -26.58
N PHE A 495 6.21 -3.38 -26.41
CA PHE A 495 6.02 -4.09 -25.15
C PHE A 495 7.30 -4.78 -24.68
N ILE A 496 7.94 -5.58 -25.54
CA ILE A 496 9.20 -6.25 -25.24
C ILE A 496 10.29 -5.24 -24.86
N THR A 497 10.36 -4.11 -25.55
CA THR A 497 11.33 -3.05 -25.23
C THR A 497 11.04 -2.47 -23.84
N GLY A 498 9.78 -2.18 -23.53
CA GLY A 498 9.35 -1.68 -22.22
C GLY A 498 9.56 -2.67 -21.08
N THR A 499 9.59 -3.98 -21.36
CA THR A 499 9.85 -5.00 -20.34
C THR A 499 11.32 -5.36 -20.19
N VAL A 500 12.05 -5.53 -21.29
CA VAL A 500 13.44 -6.01 -21.26
C VAL A 500 14.40 -4.93 -20.84
N VAL A 501 14.23 -3.68 -21.31
CA VAL A 501 15.19 -2.60 -21.01
C VAL A 501 15.32 -2.35 -19.49
N PRO A 502 14.23 -2.24 -18.70
CA PRO A 502 14.36 -2.11 -17.25
C PRO A 502 15.07 -3.29 -16.56
N CYS A 503 15.02 -4.49 -17.14
CA CYS A 503 15.63 -5.69 -16.57
C CYS A 503 17.15 -5.78 -16.80
N LEU A 504 17.71 -5.06 -17.79
CA LEU A 504 19.09 -5.27 -18.25
C LEU A 504 20.14 -5.26 -17.13
N PRO A 505 20.15 -4.29 -16.19
CA PRO A 505 21.16 -4.26 -15.11
C PRO A 505 21.04 -5.42 -14.11
N PHE A 506 19.87 -6.04 -14.01
CA PHE A 506 19.60 -7.14 -13.06
C PHE A 506 19.92 -8.51 -13.66
N MET A 507 19.79 -8.65 -14.99
CA MET A 507 19.93 -9.94 -15.69
C MET A 507 21.35 -10.55 -15.63
N PHE A 508 22.39 -9.78 -15.31
CA PHE A 508 23.78 -10.27 -15.36
C PHE A 508 24.08 -11.39 -14.36
N LYS A 509 23.47 -11.34 -13.17
CA LYS A 509 23.60 -12.39 -12.14
C LYS A 509 22.31 -13.21 -11.94
N MET A 510 21.22 -12.79 -12.58
CA MET A 510 19.92 -13.42 -12.46
C MET A 510 19.65 -14.37 -13.63
N GLY A 511 19.74 -15.68 -13.37
CA GLY A 511 19.54 -16.74 -14.36
C GLY A 511 18.08 -17.20 -14.51
N SER A 512 17.90 -18.41 -15.06
CA SER A 512 16.63 -19.12 -14.97
C SER A 512 16.47 -19.75 -13.59
N VAL A 513 15.28 -19.62 -13.00
CA VAL A 513 14.92 -20.21 -11.71
C VAL A 513 13.95 -21.36 -11.95
N GLN A 514 14.09 -22.44 -11.18
CA GLN A 514 13.10 -23.52 -11.18
C GLN A 514 11.84 -23.05 -10.45
N THR A 515 10.69 -23.19 -11.09
CA THR A 515 9.38 -22.91 -10.50
C THR A 515 8.44 -24.04 -10.82
N GLU A 516 7.63 -24.44 -9.83
CA GLU A 516 6.56 -25.41 -10.05
C GLU A 516 5.31 -24.72 -10.59
N LEU A 517 4.82 -25.18 -11.73
CA LEU A 517 3.55 -24.76 -12.32
C LEU A 517 2.77 -26.02 -12.70
N PHE A 518 1.52 -26.15 -12.27
CA PHE A 518 0.71 -27.37 -12.52
C PHE A 518 1.41 -28.67 -12.08
N SER A 519 2.04 -28.66 -10.90
CA SER A 519 2.80 -29.79 -10.34
C SER A 519 3.93 -30.30 -11.26
N LYS A 520 4.47 -29.42 -12.12
CA LYS A 520 5.64 -29.69 -12.97
C LYS A 520 6.67 -28.59 -12.79
N THR A 521 7.93 -28.98 -12.70
CA THR A 521 9.06 -28.05 -12.60
C THR A 521 9.38 -27.47 -13.97
N PHE A 522 9.41 -26.14 -14.06
CA PHE A 522 9.83 -25.39 -15.23
C PHE A 522 11.02 -24.51 -14.88
N ASN A 523 12.00 -24.43 -15.78
CA ASN A 523 13.01 -23.37 -15.74
C ASN A 523 12.42 -22.12 -16.40
N VAL A 524 12.12 -21.11 -15.60
CA VAL A 524 11.58 -19.82 -16.09
C VAL A 524 12.60 -18.71 -15.87
N PRO A 525 12.63 -17.66 -16.71
CA PRO A 525 13.39 -16.46 -16.39
C PRO A 525 13.00 -15.95 -15.01
N TRP A 526 13.99 -15.51 -14.22
CA TRP A 526 13.78 -15.03 -12.83
C TRP A 526 12.62 -14.01 -12.70
N ILE A 527 12.42 -13.19 -13.72
CA ILE A 527 11.38 -12.16 -13.72
C ILE A 527 9.98 -12.80 -13.68
N LEU A 528 9.78 -13.95 -14.34
CA LEU A 528 8.53 -14.69 -14.26
C LEU A 528 8.34 -15.32 -12.87
N SER A 529 9.41 -15.84 -12.25
CA SER A 529 9.32 -16.33 -10.87
C SER A 529 9.03 -15.21 -9.88
N LEU A 530 9.56 -13.99 -10.09
CA LEU A 530 9.19 -12.82 -9.30
C LEU A 530 7.68 -12.55 -9.42
N PHE A 531 7.14 -12.44 -10.64
CA PHE A 531 5.70 -12.20 -10.83
C PHE A 531 4.82 -13.26 -10.18
N ILE A 532 5.18 -14.55 -10.32
CA ILE A 532 4.45 -15.66 -9.70
C ILE A 532 4.58 -15.60 -8.17
N GLY A 533 5.78 -15.33 -7.66
CA GLY A 533 6.08 -15.18 -6.23
C GLY A 533 5.25 -14.07 -5.60
N THR A 534 5.28 -12.86 -6.17
CA THR A 534 4.46 -11.72 -5.73
C THR A 534 2.97 -12.09 -5.71
N ALA A 535 2.47 -12.74 -6.76
CA ALA A 535 1.07 -13.15 -6.79
C ALA A 535 0.73 -14.17 -5.69
N ASN A 536 1.63 -15.10 -5.38
CA ASN A 536 1.40 -16.15 -4.38
C ASN A 536 1.60 -15.67 -2.93
N HIS A 537 2.43 -14.65 -2.71
CA HIS A 537 2.60 -13.99 -1.42
C HIS A 537 1.24 -13.50 -0.88
N TYR A 538 0.43 -12.92 -1.75
CA TYR A 538 -0.92 -12.43 -1.43
C TYR A 538 -2.04 -13.40 -1.87
N SER A 539 -1.88 -14.70 -1.57
CA SER A 539 -2.84 -15.78 -1.90
C SER A 539 -4.14 -15.75 -1.06
N TYR A 540 -4.81 -14.59 -1.05
CA TYR A 540 -6.02 -14.33 -0.27
C TYR A 540 -7.17 -13.85 -1.16
N ALA A 541 -8.42 -14.14 -0.77
CA ALA A 541 -9.60 -13.72 -1.52
C ALA A 541 -9.75 -12.19 -1.56
N SER A 542 -9.33 -11.49 -0.51
CA SER A 542 -9.18 -10.04 -0.49
C SER A 542 -8.04 -9.63 0.43
N VAL A 543 -7.37 -8.54 0.10
CA VAL A 543 -6.29 -7.95 0.89
C VAL A 543 -6.70 -6.51 1.20
N ASN A 544 -7.67 -6.35 2.11
CA ASN A 544 -8.25 -5.05 2.51
C ASN A 544 -9.05 -4.30 1.43
N SER A 545 -9.36 -4.90 0.28
CA SER A 545 -9.98 -4.19 -0.86
C SER A 545 -11.42 -3.68 -0.67
N LEU A 546 -12.03 -3.86 0.50
CA LEU A 546 -13.45 -3.61 0.81
C LEU A 546 -14.36 -3.98 -0.39
N ASN A 547 -14.11 -5.17 -0.96
CA ASN A 547 -14.70 -5.64 -2.21
C ASN A 547 -15.80 -6.69 -1.96
N PHE A 548 -16.24 -7.40 -3.00
CA PHE A 548 -17.25 -8.45 -2.86
C PHE A 548 -16.83 -9.55 -1.88
N TRP A 549 -15.56 -9.97 -1.92
CA TRP A 549 -15.02 -10.96 -1.00
C TRP A 549 -15.02 -10.47 0.45
N TYR A 550 -14.70 -9.19 0.67
CA TYR A 550 -14.82 -8.57 1.99
C TYR A 550 -16.25 -8.67 2.54
N LEU A 551 -17.28 -8.39 1.73
CA LEU A 551 -18.69 -8.49 2.14
C LEU A 551 -19.12 -9.91 2.52
N LEU A 552 -18.44 -10.93 2.00
CA LEU A 552 -18.65 -12.33 2.37
C LEU A 552 -17.85 -12.75 3.62
N GLY A 553 -17.18 -11.81 4.29
CA GLY A 553 -16.29 -12.11 5.42
C GLY A 553 -15.01 -12.82 4.98
N LYS A 554 -14.60 -12.69 3.72
CA LYS A 554 -13.42 -13.35 3.12
C LYS A 554 -12.22 -12.42 2.98
N ASN A 555 -12.09 -11.42 3.85
CA ASN A 555 -10.87 -10.61 3.93
C ASN A 555 -9.74 -11.43 4.53
N TRP A 556 -8.59 -11.50 3.85
CA TRP A 556 -7.42 -12.31 4.25
C TRP A 556 -7.67 -13.80 4.49
N VAL A 557 -8.78 -14.29 3.94
CA VAL A 557 -9.05 -15.71 3.85
C VAL A 557 -8.32 -16.26 2.65
N LYS A 558 -7.61 -17.39 2.80
CA LYS A 558 -6.86 -18.02 1.70
C LYS A 558 -7.78 -18.25 0.50
N ASP A 559 -7.32 -17.90 -0.69
CA ASP A 559 -8.12 -18.04 -1.91
C ASP A 559 -8.28 -19.50 -2.38
N SER A 560 -7.57 -20.42 -1.73
CA SER A 560 -7.75 -21.87 -1.83
C SER A 560 -8.96 -22.40 -1.06
N GLU A 561 -9.55 -21.63 -0.13
CA GLU A 561 -10.80 -22.02 0.51
C GLU A 561 -11.92 -22.19 -0.53
N GLU A 562 -12.91 -23.01 -0.19
CA GLU A 562 -13.96 -23.41 -1.12
C GLU A 562 -15.34 -22.90 -0.71
N ILE A 563 -16.14 -22.53 -1.72
CA ILE A 563 -17.58 -22.38 -1.63
C ILE A 563 -18.19 -23.29 -2.69
N TRP A 564 -19.04 -24.23 -2.26
CA TRP A 564 -19.65 -25.25 -3.12
C TRP A 564 -18.61 -26.11 -3.87
N ASN A 565 -17.54 -26.54 -3.18
CA ASN A 565 -16.43 -27.33 -3.72
C ASN A 565 -15.69 -26.67 -4.89
N ILE A 566 -15.74 -25.33 -4.96
CA ILE A 566 -15.01 -24.52 -5.93
C ILE A 566 -14.25 -23.46 -5.15
N SER A 567 -12.94 -23.32 -5.42
CA SER A 567 -12.10 -22.37 -4.69
C SER A 567 -12.52 -20.92 -4.94
N LEU A 568 -12.27 -20.04 -3.96
CA LEU A 568 -12.51 -18.60 -4.08
C LEU A 568 -11.70 -18.01 -5.25
N LEU A 569 -10.48 -18.50 -5.48
CA LEU A 569 -9.67 -18.18 -6.66
C LEU A 569 -10.42 -18.50 -7.96
N THR A 570 -10.98 -19.70 -8.10
CA THR A 570 -11.73 -20.09 -9.30
C THR A 570 -12.96 -19.22 -9.52
N TRP A 571 -13.71 -18.90 -8.46
CA TRP A 571 -14.85 -17.98 -8.56
C TRP A 571 -14.44 -16.58 -9.01
N GLY A 572 -13.38 -16.02 -8.41
CA GLY A 572 -12.89 -14.69 -8.77
C GLY A 572 -12.34 -14.64 -10.20
N MET A 573 -11.60 -15.67 -10.63
CA MET A 573 -11.13 -15.77 -12.01
C MET A 573 -12.28 -15.91 -13.02
N ALA A 574 -13.32 -16.69 -12.68
CA ALA A 574 -14.53 -16.79 -13.50
C ALA A 574 -15.23 -15.43 -13.64
N ALA A 575 -15.34 -14.65 -12.56
CA ALA A 575 -15.90 -13.30 -12.61
C ALA A 575 -15.09 -12.39 -13.56
N ILE A 576 -13.76 -12.40 -13.47
CA ILE A 576 -12.88 -11.63 -14.38
C ILE A 576 -13.10 -12.03 -15.84
N VAL A 577 -13.18 -13.33 -16.13
CA VAL A 577 -13.46 -13.82 -17.50
C VAL A 577 -14.82 -13.33 -17.99
N ILE A 578 -15.87 -13.43 -17.17
CA ILE A 578 -17.21 -12.94 -17.52
C ILE A 578 -17.19 -11.44 -17.82
N ILE A 579 -16.51 -10.64 -16.99
CA ILE A 579 -16.35 -9.19 -17.20
C ILE A 579 -15.64 -8.91 -18.53
N CYS A 580 -14.55 -9.63 -18.82
CA CYS A 580 -13.82 -9.51 -20.09
C CYS A 580 -14.71 -9.85 -21.30
N VAL A 581 -15.54 -10.90 -21.21
CA VAL A 581 -16.47 -11.29 -22.27
C VAL A 581 -17.58 -10.24 -22.45
N ILE A 582 -18.15 -9.72 -21.37
CA ILE A 582 -19.13 -8.63 -21.43
C ILE A 582 -18.51 -7.43 -22.14
N ILE A 583 -17.34 -6.97 -21.68
CA ILE A 583 -16.63 -5.85 -22.29
C ILE A 583 -16.35 -6.13 -23.78
N TRP A 584 -15.90 -7.34 -24.14
CA TRP A 584 -15.63 -7.71 -25.53
C TRP A 584 -16.86 -7.52 -26.43
N VAL A 585 -18.00 -8.10 -26.03
CA VAL A 585 -19.26 -8.06 -26.80
C VAL A 585 -19.70 -6.61 -27.03
N PHE A 586 -19.63 -5.76 -26.01
CA PHE A 586 -20.04 -4.36 -26.12
C PHE A 586 -19.00 -3.47 -26.80
N TYR A 587 -17.71 -3.76 -26.60
CA TYR A 587 -16.62 -3.07 -27.26
C TYR A 587 -16.74 -3.23 -28.77
N LEU A 588 -16.88 -4.46 -29.27
CA LEU A 588 -17.03 -4.70 -30.71
C LEU A 588 -18.25 -3.99 -31.29
N LYS A 589 -19.36 -3.90 -30.55
CA LYS A 589 -20.59 -3.29 -31.08
C LYS A 589 -20.57 -1.75 -31.07
N TYR A 590 -19.85 -1.11 -30.14
CA TYR A 590 -19.96 0.34 -29.89
C TYR A 590 -18.65 1.11 -29.81
N ARG A 591 -17.57 0.48 -30.31
CA ARG A 591 -16.22 1.03 -30.48
C ARG A 591 -16.09 2.36 -31.24
N ASN A 592 -17.14 2.86 -31.89
CA ASN A 592 -17.04 4.05 -32.75
C ASN A 592 -17.03 5.37 -31.99
N LYS A 593 -17.30 5.35 -30.67
CA LYS A 593 -17.21 6.54 -29.82
C LYS A 593 -15.84 6.61 -29.14
N ASN A 594 -15.17 7.75 -29.27
CA ASN A 594 -13.78 7.95 -28.81
C ASN A 594 -13.57 7.78 -27.29
N TYR A 595 -14.65 7.89 -26.49
CA TYR A 595 -14.61 7.74 -25.03
C TYR A 595 -14.90 6.31 -24.53
N MET A 596 -15.50 5.45 -25.36
CA MET A 596 -15.87 4.08 -24.96
C MET A 596 -14.69 3.21 -24.51
N PRO A 597 -13.50 3.27 -25.14
CA PRO A 597 -12.34 2.54 -24.65
C PRO A 597 -11.95 2.91 -23.22
N TYR A 598 -12.08 4.20 -22.85
CA TYR A 598 -11.81 4.67 -21.50
C TYR A 598 -12.89 4.19 -20.52
N VAL A 599 -14.18 4.22 -20.91
CA VAL A 599 -15.27 3.62 -20.12
C VAL A 599 -14.99 2.15 -19.82
N PHE A 600 -14.67 1.37 -20.85
CA PHE A 600 -14.42 -0.06 -20.68
C PHE A 600 -13.16 -0.36 -19.87
N ALA A 601 -12.10 0.43 -20.04
CA ALA A 601 -10.91 0.32 -19.18
C ALA A 601 -11.24 0.64 -17.72
N GLY A 602 -12.01 1.69 -17.45
CA GLY A 602 -12.45 2.03 -16.09
C GLY A 602 -13.33 0.94 -15.47
N VAL A 603 -14.29 0.41 -16.22
CA VAL A 603 -15.12 -0.73 -15.80
C VAL A 603 -14.27 -1.95 -15.50
N LEU A 604 -13.28 -2.25 -16.35
CA LEU A 604 -12.40 -3.42 -16.19
C LEU A 604 -11.60 -3.34 -14.89
N TYR A 605 -10.86 -2.25 -14.66
CA TYR A 605 -10.08 -2.06 -13.42
C TYR A 605 -10.97 -2.12 -12.18
N LEU A 606 -12.12 -1.43 -12.22
CA LEU A 606 -13.05 -1.40 -11.10
C LEU A 606 -13.61 -2.80 -10.79
N CYS A 607 -14.07 -3.54 -11.80
CA CYS A 607 -14.69 -4.84 -11.58
C CYS A 607 -13.66 -5.93 -11.24
N VAL A 608 -12.46 -5.88 -11.81
CA VAL A 608 -11.37 -6.78 -11.39
C VAL A 608 -11.04 -6.54 -9.91
N THR A 609 -10.99 -5.28 -9.46
CA THR A 609 -10.76 -4.98 -8.04
C THR A 609 -11.91 -5.45 -7.15
N MET A 610 -13.16 -5.24 -7.61
CA MET A 610 -14.35 -5.57 -6.81
C MET A 610 -14.71 -7.05 -6.75
N PHE A 611 -14.35 -7.84 -7.77
CA PHE A 611 -14.77 -9.25 -7.87
C PHE A 611 -13.59 -10.24 -8.03
N GLY A 612 -12.39 -9.75 -8.37
CA GLY A 612 -11.19 -10.58 -8.45
C GLY A 612 -10.61 -10.92 -7.07
N PRO A 613 -9.87 -12.03 -6.94
CA PRO A 613 -9.16 -12.39 -5.72
C PRO A 613 -7.83 -11.62 -5.64
N ARG A 614 -7.16 -11.62 -4.48
CA ARG A 614 -5.82 -11.03 -4.26
C ARG A 614 -5.75 -9.52 -4.53
N MET A 615 -6.86 -8.82 -4.35
CA MET A 615 -6.96 -7.37 -4.63
C MET A 615 -6.68 -6.56 -3.37
N HIS A 616 -6.01 -5.40 -3.55
CA HIS A 616 -5.82 -4.38 -2.50
C HIS A 616 -6.82 -3.22 -2.61
N GLU A 617 -6.95 -2.45 -1.54
CA GLU A 617 -7.83 -1.28 -1.33
C GLU A 617 -7.63 -0.11 -2.30
N ARG A 618 -6.60 -0.15 -3.12
CA ARG A 618 -6.27 0.92 -4.09
C ARG A 618 -6.20 0.46 -5.54
N TYR A 619 -6.36 -0.83 -5.83
CA TYR A 619 -6.17 -1.36 -7.20
C TYR A 619 -7.20 -0.85 -8.22
N PHE A 620 -8.31 -0.25 -7.76
CA PHE A 620 -9.28 0.43 -8.62
C PHE A 620 -8.79 1.81 -9.11
N PHE A 621 -7.70 2.37 -8.56
CA PHE A 621 -7.27 3.75 -8.80
C PHE A 621 -7.19 4.13 -10.29
N PRO A 622 -6.68 3.29 -11.22
CA PRO A 622 -6.70 3.61 -12.65
C PRO A 622 -8.11 3.89 -13.20
N ALA A 623 -9.15 3.26 -12.64
CA ALA A 623 -10.54 3.51 -13.02
C ALA A 623 -10.95 4.97 -12.77
N VAL A 624 -10.43 5.61 -11.73
CA VAL A 624 -10.71 7.03 -11.41
C VAL A 624 -10.28 7.91 -12.58
N ALA A 625 -9.06 7.73 -13.11
CA ALA A 625 -8.58 8.49 -14.27
C ALA A 625 -9.35 8.14 -15.55
N PHE A 626 -9.68 6.86 -15.76
CA PHE A 626 -10.44 6.44 -16.94
C PHE A 626 -11.84 7.03 -16.99
N PHE A 627 -12.57 7.06 -15.86
CA PHE A 627 -13.87 7.72 -15.79
C PHE A 627 -13.76 9.25 -15.88
N ALA A 628 -12.64 9.83 -15.41
CA ALA A 628 -12.36 11.25 -15.62
C ALA A 628 -12.28 11.58 -17.11
N VAL A 629 -11.47 10.82 -17.86
CA VAL A 629 -11.36 10.98 -19.32
C VAL A 629 -12.67 10.67 -20.03
N ALA A 630 -13.40 9.65 -19.58
CA ALA A 630 -14.69 9.29 -20.15
C ALA A 630 -15.70 10.43 -20.04
N TYR A 631 -15.82 11.11 -18.87
CA TYR A 631 -16.73 12.24 -18.77
C TYR A 631 -16.26 13.43 -19.62
N ILE A 632 -14.95 13.72 -19.66
CA ILE A 632 -14.38 14.81 -20.49
C ILE A 632 -14.72 14.62 -21.97
N LEU A 633 -14.53 13.40 -22.48
CA LEU A 633 -14.72 13.12 -23.90
C LEU A 633 -16.18 12.90 -24.29
N SER A 634 -17.00 12.39 -23.38
CA SER A 634 -18.42 12.13 -23.64
C SER A 634 -19.34 13.30 -23.31
N ASN A 635 -18.88 14.24 -22.47
CA ASN A 635 -19.70 15.31 -21.91
C ASN A 635 -20.95 14.79 -21.15
N ASN A 636 -20.85 13.59 -20.56
CA ASN A 636 -21.99 12.93 -19.92
C ASN A 636 -21.85 12.90 -18.41
N ARG A 637 -22.90 13.34 -17.69
CA ARG A 637 -22.95 13.39 -16.22
C ARG A 637 -22.83 12.03 -15.55
N ILE A 638 -23.22 10.94 -16.22
CA ILE A 638 -23.16 9.59 -15.67
C ILE A 638 -21.71 9.22 -15.32
N TRP A 639 -20.76 9.49 -16.22
CA TRP A 639 -19.36 9.18 -15.96
C TRP A 639 -18.74 10.10 -14.90
N LEU A 640 -19.22 11.34 -14.82
CA LEU A 640 -18.88 12.23 -13.70
C LEU A 640 -19.38 11.67 -12.37
N TRP A 641 -20.59 11.10 -12.33
CA TRP A 641 -21.13 10.48 -11.12
C TRP A 641 -20.34 9.25 -10.68
N ILE A 642 -19.99 8.36 -11.62
CA ILE A 642 -19.13 7.21 -11.31
C ILE A 642 -17.76 7.67 -10.82
N TYR A 643 -17.15 8.65 -11.51
CA TYR A 643 -15.91 9.28 -11.07
C TYR A 643 -16.00 9.84 -9.64
N THR A 644 -17.06 10.59 -9.32
CA THR A 644 -17.27 11.16 -7.99
C THR A 644 -17.50 10.09 -6.94
N ALA A 645 -18.30 9.07 -7.22
CA ALA A 645 -18.53 7.95 -6.31
C ALA A 645 -17.23 7.20 -6.00
N LEU A 646 -16.44 6.87 -7.02
CA LEU A 646 -15.13 6.24 -6.84
C LEU A 646 -14.14 7.14 -6.09
N SER A 647 -14.16 8.44 -6.35
CA SER A 647 -13.28 9.37 -5.65
C SER A 647 -13.62 9.46 -4.17
N ALA A 648 -14.91 9.42 -3.83
CA ALA A 648 -15.41 9.47 -2.46
C ALA A 648 -15.21 8.14 -1.71
N PHE A 649 -15.83 7.06 -2.19
CA PHE A 649 -15.77 5.76 -1.52
C PHE A 649 -14.39 5.12 -1.62
N GLY A 650 -13.67 5.38 -2.71
CA GLY A 650 -12.28 4.95 -2.84
C GLY A 650 -11.36 5.67 -1.85
N PHE A 651 -11.53 7.00 -1.67
CA PHE A 651 -10.82 7.72 -0.62
C PHE A 651 -11.14 7.15 0.76
N LEU A 652 -12.42 6.90 1.07
CA LEU A 652 -12.80 6.30 2.35
C LEU A 652 -12.17 4.92 2.54
N THR A 653 -12.10 4.10 1.50
CA THR A 653 -11.47 2.77 1.53
C THR A 653 -9.98 2.89 1.86
N VAL A 654 -9.25 3.72 1.11
CA VAL A 654 -7.80 3.89 1.29
C VAL A 654 -7.47 4.60 2.61
N ALA A 655 -8.24 5.61 3.00
CA ALA A 655 -8.05 6.29 4.28
C ALA A 655 -8.28 5.35 5.46
N GLU A 656 -9.30 4.50 5.39
CA GLU A 656 -9.63 3.56 6.44
C GLU A 656 -8.51 2.53 6.65
N VAL A 657 -8.01 1.93 5.56
CA VAL A 657 -6.90 0.95 5.64
C VAL A 657 -5.58 1.61 6.04
N LEU A 658 -5.30 2.83 5.56
CA LEU A 658 -4.12 3.60 5.97
C LEU A 658 -4.11 3.81 7.50
N LEU A 659 -5.24 4.25 8.05
CA LEU A 659 -5.38 4.50 9.47
C LEU A 659 -5.28 3.20 10.28
N ASP A 660 -5.88 2.12 9.78
CA ASP A 660 -5.82 0.79 10.41
C ASP A 660 -4.40 0.24 10.47
N LEU A 661 -3.61 0.38 9.38
CA LEU A 661 -2.21 -0.01 9.34
C LEU A 661 -1.35 0.76 10.33
N GLU A 662 -1.55 2.08 10.44
CA GLU A 662 -0.75 2.90 11.35
C GLU A 662 -1.10 2.66 12.83
N VAL A 663 -2.39 2.46 13.14
CA VAL A 663 -2.81 2.08 14.50
C VAL A 663 -2.35 0.68 14.87
N GLY A 664 -2.45 -0.28 13.95
CA GLY A 664 -1.98 -1.65 14.17
C GLY A 664 -0.49 -1.69 14.49
N ARG A 665 0.33 -0.96 13.73
CA ARG A 665 1.77 -0.81 13.99
C ARG A 665 2.04 -0.22 15.38
N TYR A 666 1.31 0.82 15.79
CA TYR A 666 1.49 1.40 17.12
C TYR A 666 1.17 0.40 18.25
N LEU A 667 0.11 -0.39 18.10
CA LEU A 667 -0.22 -1.43 19.07
C LEU A 667 0.88 -2.50 19.14
N GLU A 668 1.49 -2.84 18.01
CA GLU A 668 2.67 -3.72 17.94
C GLU A 668 3.87 -3.11 18.69
N ASP A 669 4.20 -1.85 18.40
CA ASP A 669 5.31 -1.11 19.01
C ASP A 669 5.14 -0.94 20.54
N THR A 670 3.91 -1.03 21.07
CA THR A 670 3.61 -0.97 22.52
C THR A 670 3.58 -2.35 23.20
N GLY A 671 3.86 -3.43 22.46
CA GLY A 671 3.85 -4.80 22.95
C GLY A 671 2.46 -5.34 23.23
N ALA A 672 1.41 -4.75 22.65
CA ALA A 672 0.10 -5.39 22.60
C ALA A 672 0.18 -6.56 21.61
N GLU A 673 -0.39 -7.72 21.95
CA GLU A 673 -0.42 -8.88 21.05
C GLU A 673 -0.92 -8.46 19.66
N TYR A 674 -0.03 -8.36 18.67
CA TYR A 674 -0.40 -8.07 17.29
C TYR A 674 -1.44 -9.09 16.81
N SER A 675 -1.37 -10.33 17.28
CA SER A 675 -2.37 -11.37 17.01
C SER A 675 -3.76 -11.10 17.60
N ARG A 676 -3.90 -10.35 18.71
CA ARG A 676 -5.19 -9.91 19.30
C ARG A 676 -5.79 -8.70 18.59
N TYR A 677 -4.95 -7.85 18.01
CA TYR A 677 -5.34 -6.58 17.40
C TYR A 677 -5.08 -6.49 15.90
N ALA A 678 -4.63 -7.59 15.31
CA ALA A 678 -4.42 -7.75 13.88
C ALA A 678 -5.68 -7.33 13.13
N HIS A 679 -5.46 -6.84 11.92
CA HIS A 679 -6.42 -6.47 10.87
C HIS A 679 -7.63 -7.44 10.67
N TYR A 680 -7.59 -8.62 11.32
CA TYR A 680 -8.53 -9.74 11.31
C TYR A 680 -9.50 -9.81 12.50
N LEU A 681 -9.17 -9.24 13.67
CA LEU A 681 -9.89 -9.43 14.94
C LEU A 681 -10.75 -8.25 15.39
N TRP A 682 -10.96 -7.25 14.53
CA TRP A 682 -12.14 -6.39 14.66
C TRP A 682 -13.37 -7.24 14.32
N VAL A 683 -13.74 -8.12 15.25
CA VAL A 683 -14.87 -9.09 15.17
C VAL A 683 -16.22 -8.37 15.01
N GLY A 684 -16.24 -7.05 15.13
CA GLY A 684 -17.30 -6.24 14.54
C GLY A 684 -16.96 -5.91 13.09
N VAL A 685 -17.56 -6.63 12.16
CA VAL A 685 -17.98 -6.05 10.88
C VAL A 685 -18.62 -4.70 11.18
N SER A 686 -17.83 -3.62 11.15
CA SER A 686 -18.37 -2.31 11.50
C SER A 686 -19.36 -1.99 10.40
N THR A 687 -20.58 -1.58 10.78
CA THR A 687 -21.63 -1.16 9.82
C THR A 687 -21.07 -0.18 8.78
N TYR A 688 -20.00 0.54 9.17
CA TYR A 688 -19.21 1.44 8.35
C TYR A 688 -18.38 0.79 7.22
N ARG A 689 -17.45 -0.16 7.50
CA ARG A 689 -16.66 -0.83 6.44
C ARG A 689 -17.58 -1.54 5.44
N ASN A 690 -18.64 -2.17 5.95
CA ASN A 690 -19.69 -2.77 5.12
C ASN A 690 -20.40 -1.76 4.23
N PHE A 691 -20.72 -0.58 4.75
CA PHE A 691 -21.34 0.47 3.95
C PHE A 691 -20.43 0.92 2.80
N ILE A 692 -19.14 1.13 3.06
CA ILE A 692 -18.17 1.47 2.01
C ILE A 692 -18.08 0.34 0.98
N ALA A 693 -17.93 -0.91 1.43
CA ALA A 693 -17.82 -2.06 0.56
C ALA A 693 -19.06 -2.25 -0.31
N ILE A 694 -20.26 -2.12 0.26
CA ILE A 694 -21.53 -2.12 -0.49
C ILE A 694 -21.54 -1.00 -1.53
N ALA A 695 -21.12 0.22 -1.16
CA ALA A 695 -21.09 1.36 -2.07
C ALA A 695 -20.09 1.16 -3.22
N MET A 696 -18.91 0.59 -2.96
CA MET A 696 -17.89 0.28 -3.97
C MET A 696 -18.36 -0.82 -4.93
N VAL A 697 -18.90 -1.93 -4.41
CA VAL A 697 -19.45 -3.02 -5.21
C VAL A 697 -20.66 -2.54 -6.04
N PHE A 698 -21.56 -1.76 -5.44
CA PHE A 698 -22.69 -1.16 -6.15
C PHE A 698 -22.23 -0.20 -7.25
N THR A 699 -21.18 0.60 -7.00
CA THR A 699 -20.59 1.49 -8.02
C THR A 699 -20.05 0.69 -9.21
N ALA A 700 -19.42 -0.47 -8.97
CA ALA A 700 -18.96 -1.35 -10.03
C ALA A 700 -20.12 -1.94 -10.85
N ILE A 701 -21.15 -2.47 -10.19
CA ILE A 701 -22.35 -3.00 -10.85
C ILE A 701 -23.04 -1.90 -11.66
N ALA A 702 -23.17 -0.69 -11.09
CA ALA A 702 -23.75 0.45 -11.78
C ALA A 702 -22.91 0.85 -13.00
N ALA A 703 -21.58 0.93 -12.88
CA ALA A 703 -20.70 1.27 -13.99
C ALA A 703 -20.81 0.28 -15.16
N VAL A 704 -20.82 -1.03 -14.89
CA VAL A 704 -21.04 -2.07 -15.91
C VAL A 704 -22.42 -1.91 -16.55
N THR A 705 -23.46 -1.81 -15.73
CA THR A 705 -24.85 -1.72 -16.20
C THR A 705 -25.04 -0.48 -17.08
N LEU A 706 -24.54 0.67 -16.64
CA LEU A 706 -24.63 1.93 -17.38
C LEU A 706 -23.79 1.88 -18.66
N ALA A 707 -22.60 1.28 -18.64
CA ALA A 707 -21.80 1.06 -19.84
C ALA A 707 -22.56 0.21 -20.87
N ILE A 708 -23.21 -0.87 -20.43
CA ILE A 708 -24.05 -1.72 -21.28
C ILE A 708 -25.26 -0.96 -21.82
N LEU A 709 -26.00 -0.25 -20.98
CA LEU A 709 -27.21 0.48 -21.40
C LEU A 709 -26.88 1.61 -22.38
N PHE A 710 -25.76 2.30 -22.14
CA PHE A 710 -25.27 3.35 -23.00
C PHE A 710 -24.74 2.79 -24.33
N ALA A 711 -24.01 1.69 -24.27
CA ALA A 711 -23.62 0.92 -25.44
C ALA A 711 -24.87 0.56 -26.25
N LEU A 712 -25.90 -0.02 -25.63
CA LEU A 712 -27.17 -0.38 -26.29
C LEU A 712 -28.04 0.79 -26.76
N ASN A 713 -27.62 2.05 -26.59
CA ASN A 713 -28.42 3.25 -26.86
C ASN A 713 -29.80 3.24 -26.16
N VAL A 714 -29.91 2.53 -25.03
CA VAL A 714 -31.13 2.49 -24.20
C VAL A 714 -31.26 3.77 -23.38
N ILE A 715 -30.12 4.32 -22.96
CA ILE A 715 -29.97 5.59 -22.23
C ILE A 715 -28.95 6.45 -22.99
N GLY A 716 -29.17 7.76 -23.11
CA GLY A 716 -28.25 8.67 -23.81
C GLY A 716 -28.54 8.89 -25.29
N LYS A 717 -29.79 8.70 -25.76
CA LYS A 717 -30.24 9.33 -27.02
C LYS A 717 -30.29 10.83 -26.79
N ASP A 718 -29.23 11.55 -27.15
CA ASP A 718 -29.12 13.02 -27.30
C ASP A 718 -30.20 13.85 -26.59
N SER A 719 -30.45 13.56 -25.31
CA SER A 719 -31.34 14.36 -24.50
C SER A 719 -30.43 15.44 -23.92
N ASP A 720 -30.74 16.67 -24.27
CA ASP A 720 -30.08 17.89 -23.81
C ASP A 720 -29.88 17.94 -22.27
N SER A 721 -30.60 17.08 -21.53
CA SER A 721 -30.58 16.95 -20.09
C SER A 721 -29.34 16.25 -19.53
N ASP A 722 -28.75 15.28 -20.24
CA ASP A 722 -27.65 14.45 -19.73
C ASP A 722 -26.25 15.05 -19.98
N VAL A 723 -26.21 16.17 -20.71
CA VAL A 723 -25.01 16.90 -21.11
C VAL A 723 -24.51 17.81 -19.96
N ILE A 724 -23.21 17.78 -19.67
CA ILE A 724 -22.61 18.62 -18.62
C ILE A 724 -22.49 20.08 -19.11
N TRP A 725 -21.81 20.29 -20.23
CA TRP A 725 -21.60 21.61 -20.86
C TRP A 725 -22.27 21.66 -22.23
N LYS A 726 -22.99 22.74 -22.56
CA LYS A 726 -23.47 22.92 -23.94
C LYS A 726 -22.32 23.44 -24.79
N LEU A 727 -22.00 22.75 -25.89
CA LEU A 727 -21.07 23.29 -26.87
C LEU A 727 -21.68 24.60 -27.40
N HIS A 728 -20.94 25.70 -27.31
CA HIS A 728 -21.31 26.92 -28.01
C HIS A 728 -21.18 26.64 -29.51
N GLU A 729 -22.29 26.32 -30.16
CA GLU A 729 -22.38 26.48 -31.61
C GLU A 729 -22.19 27.97 -31.88
N SER A 730 -21.07 28.34 -32.52
CA SER A 730 -20.96 29.65 -33.12
C SER A 730 -22.08 29.76 -34.14
N LYS A 731 -22.75 30.91 -34.15
CA LYS A 731 -23.80 31.26 -35.10
C LYS A 731 -23.22 31.51 -36.51
N ASP A 732 -22.36 30.62 -37.01
CA ASP A 732 -21.77 30.76 -38.35
C ASP A 732 -22.58 30.05 -39.44
N ASN A 733 -23.66 29.33 -39.08
CA ASN A 733 -24.64 28.79 -40.04
C ASN A 733 -25.78 29.78 -40.36
N LYS A 734 -25.50 31.07 -40.45
CA LYS A 734 -26.37 32.07 -41.12
C LYS A 734 -25.60 32.72 -42.26
N GLY A 735 -25.47 31.99 -43.37
CA GLY A 735 -24.77 32.49 -44.55
C GLY A 735 -24.98 31.70 -45.84
N GLU A 736 -26.00 30.86 -45.94
CA GLU A 736 -26.48 30.33 -47.23
C GLU A 736 -28.00 30.55 -47.31
N LEU A 737 -28.39 31.83 -47.40
CA LEU A 737 -29.62 32.18 -48.08
C LEU A 737 -29.21 32.49 -49.52
N SER A 738 -29.48 31.52 -50.38
CA SER A 738 -29.44 31.62 -51.83
C SER A 738 -30.14 32.90 -52.29
N HIS A 739 -29.38 33.87 -52.78
CA HIS A 739 -29.88 34.79 -53.79
C HIS A 739 -29.81 34.07 -55.14
N GLU A 740 -30.91 33.46 -55.55
CA GLU A 740 -31.18 33.21 -56.97
C GLU A 740 -32.69 33.24 -57.24
N LYS A 741 -33.07 34.24 -58.06
CA LYS A 741 -34.34 34.56 -58.73
C LYS A 741 -35.51 35.08 -57.92
#